data_AF-A0AAD3DK90-F1
#
_entry.id   AF-A0AAD3DK90-F1
#
_cell.length_a   1.000
_cell.length_b   1.000
_cell.length_c   1.000
_cell.angle_alpha   90.00
_cell.angle_beta   90.00
_cell.angle_gamma   90.00
#
_symmetry.space_group_name_H-M   'P 1'
#
loop_
_entity.id
_entity.type
_entity.pdbx_description
1 polymer ?
#
loop_
_entity_poly.entity_id
_entity_poly.type
_entity_poly.pdbx_seq_one_letter_code
_entity_poly.pdbx_strand_id
1 'polypeptide(L)'
;MATKVKSKIQRLLKQLDQDDDGGAGIDTILQPTTSEDVADDLSVLAATRRAAAAISSTPGSSSTMGASESAGAYTGFTNSESLLPHEDDSESIGPSCSSLDTTPCHQASRPPPGKHHFSTAANAERVAVLERKVMALMAENRNLQAAFSEAMSRKNAEVAELQSHLAGTVRELSARQQELEAAAPLLALRLEGWRGQLAELRLSDAAAAELRGLPREARTPLDEVRLAVHDALLDSRAETERLRTALAAAREAAARAEEAAARSRHEAARGAATLSEREKDLALVTEGMQARIDRLASELEGALVAAQLGAAKGAMYDELRSKLDAAVAENQRLAVVEATYKKLEAQAAQDRASASQKEHTFEMLMMDKAYLSKQVDFLTDQQRKTEAELELREKKINELSRHKTELFEKLMAAEALKGRHEEARLQKELAALQERTHADLEKIRVETADAYEREARLLRELRDGAAQDASRAKAALAELQALHEKTCLAHAEVTRRLEQQVVSLQTELKQRSFELSHFKVVVAEKEQLVGRTNMQNELLQDKLAVLMDKYRALEVEHNSHVNRALAAAAAAVAASGGQTRGSAAAAQEGGGAAAAAAAGGEGGSGAATTKLHVELALLKQERDSLAREVELLQGRLAAAQDSLRLAAQPHAFLIEELEAIKQRATQAETKAAALQVALTARNQEHDALKAERDALRGDLDGLLAQRAALEGMRAVVVRALAGGLPQVQQAAALAASSRRPPPPLSTTTILGEGCEAAAAAAPPLQLQQAPAQQ
;
A
#
# COMPACT_ATOMS: atom_id res chain seq x y z
N MET A 1 29.89 -9.71 -32.05
CA MET A 1 29.47 -10.39 -30.80
C MET A 1 28.05 -10.05 -30.36
N ALA A 2 27.49 -8.86 -30.66
CA ALA A 2 26.10 -8.51 -30.32
C ALA A 2 25.02 -9.19 -31.19
N THR A 3 25.35 -9.67 -32.39
CA THR A 3 24.39 -10.33 -33.31
C THR A 3 24.11 -11.79 -32.98
N LYS A 4 25.02 -12.48 -32.28
CA LYS A 4 24.84 -13.89 -31.84
C LYS A 4 23.99 -14.03 -30.57
N VAL A 5 23.86 -12.97 -29.77
CA VAL A 5 22.98 -12.96 -28.59
C VAL A 5 21.52 -12.72 -29.02
N LYS A 6 21.31 -11.86 -30.02
CA LYS A 6 19.97 -11.58 -30.57
C LYS A 6 19.34 -12.79 -31.25
N SER A 7 20.13 -13.62 -31.95
CA SER A 7 19.63 -14.86 -32.57
C SER A 7 19.34 -15.98 -31.55
N LYS A 8 19.98 -15.97 -30.38
CA LYS A 8 19.74 -16.94 -29.31
C LYS A 8 18.48 -16.58 -28.50
N ILE A 9 18.23 -15.29 -28.30
CA ILE A 9 16.98 -14.80 -27.69
C ILE A 9 15.78 -14.98 -28.64
N GLN A 10 15.97 -14.78 -29.96
CA GLN A 10 14.92 -15.07 -30.95
C GLN A 10 14.61 -16.56 -31.12
N ARG A 11 15.54 -17.48 -30.78
CA ARG A 11 15.25 -18.92 -30.75
C ARG A 11 14.49 -19.34 -29.50
N LEU A 12 14.79 -18.74 -28.35
CA LEU A 12 14.11 -19.04 -27.09
C LEU A 12 12.68 -18.48 -27.06
N LEU A 13 12.44 -17.33 -27.69
CA LEU A 13 11.08 -16.80 -27.88
C LEU A 13 10.24 -17.61 -28.88
N LYS A 14 10.86 -18.35 -29.80
CA LYS A 14 10.15 -19.21 -30.77
C LYS A 14 9.86 -20.62 -30.24
N GLN A 15 10.39 -20.98 -29.06
CA GLN A 15 10.13 -22.24 -28.36
C GLN A 15 9.06 -22.11 -27.27
N LEU A 16 8.61 -20.89 -26.95
CA LEU A 16 7.54 -20.63 -25.99
C LEU A 16 6.15 -20.46 -26.65
N ASP A 17 6.09 -20.28 -27.97
CA ASP A 17 4.85 -20.14 -28.76
C ASP A 17 4.42 -21.47 -29.45
N GLN A 18 4.90 -22.63 -28.98
CA GLN A 18 4.59 -23.94 -29.61
C GLN A 18 3.88 -24.98 -28.71
N ASP A 19 3.55 -24.68 -27.46
CA ASP A 19 2.89 -25.64 -26.56
C ASP A 19 1.45 -25.26 -26.14
N ASP A 20 0.89 -24.16 -26.68
CA ASP A 20 -0.52 -23.77 -26.47
C ASP A 20 -1.28 -23.86 -27.80
N ASP A 21 -1.70 -25.08 -28.17
CA ASP A 21 -2.91 -25.32 -28.98
C ASP A 21 -3.16 -26.83 -29.16
N GLY A 22 -4.27 -27.32 -28.58
CA GLY A 22 -5.02 -28.43 -29.20
C GLY A 22 -5.48 -29.57 -28.30
N GLY A 23 -6.78 -29.57 -27.99
CA GLY A 23 -7.60 -30.79 -27.89
C GLY A 23 -8.07 -31.12 -26.46
N ALA A 24 -9.25 -30.65 -26.05
CA ALA A 24 -10.55 -31.33 -26.24
C ALA A 24 -10.55 -32.73 -25.58
N GLY A 25 -11.30 -33.03 -24.52
CA GLY A 25 -12.63 -32.57 -24.12
C GLY A 25 -13.51 -33.82 -23.99
N ILE A 26 -14.44 -33.80 -23.01
CA ILE A 26 -15.66 -34.64 -22.96
C ILE A 26 -15.38 -36.11 -22.60
N ASP A 27 -15.93 -36.77 -21.57
CA ASP A 27 -16.96 -36.47 -20.59
C ASP A 27 -17.04 -37.69 -19.63
N THR A 28 -17.64 -37.48 -18.45
CA THR A 28 -18.66 -38.41 -17.90
C THR A 28 -18.22 -39.72 -17.18
N ILE A 29 -18.50 -39.71 -15.86
CA ILE A 29 -19.18 -40.78 -15.06
C ILE A 29 -18.32 -41.92 -14.48
N LEU A 30 -17.95 -41.84 -13.19
CA LEU A 30 -18.60 -42.53 -12.04
C LEU A 30 -17.68 -42.63 -10.80
N GLN A 31 -18.21 -42.13 -9.68
CA GLN A 31 -17.92 -42.52 -8.28
C GLN A 31 -18.01 -44.05 -8.08
N PRO A 32 -17.52 -44.66 -6.96
CA PRO A 32 -17.57 -44.18 -5.56
C PRO A 32 -16.30 -44.56 -4.75
N THR A 33 -16.08 -44.41 -3.43
CA THR A 33 -16.85 -44.31 -2.18
C THR A 33 -15.88 -43.80 -1.09
N THR A 34 -16.40 -43.02 -0.11
CA THR A 34 -16.09 -42.97 1.35
C THR A 34 -14.62 -42.92 1.80
N SER A 35 -14.15 -42.10 2.74
CA SER A 35 -14.66 -41.34 3.90
C SER A 35 -13.58 -40.26 4.18
N GLU A 36 -13.70 -39.20 4.98
CA GLU A 36 -14.27 -39.05 6.32
C GLU A 36 -14.10 -37.57 6.73
N ASP A 37 -15.20 -37.00 7.22
CA ASP A 37 -15.37 -36.00 8.28
C ASP A 37 -14.58 -34.67 8.43
N VAL A 38 -15.35 -33.75 9.04
CA VAL A 38 -15.03 -32.52 9.76
C VAL A 38 -15.17 -31.23 8.95
N ALA A 39 -16.34 -30.61 9.03
CA ALA A 39 -16.47 -29.25 9.57
C ALA A 39 -17.94 -28.84 9.71
N ASP A 40 -18.22 -28.27 10.88
CA ASP A 40 -19.47 -27.70 11.34
C ASP A 40 -19.95 -26.47 10.55
N ASP A 41 -21.21 -26.17 10.83
CA ASP A 41 -21.73 -24.83 11.12
C ASP A 41 -22.46 -24.00 10.04
N LEU A 42 -23.65 -23.58 10.49
CA LEU A 42 -24.44 -22.38 10.13
C LEU A 42 -25.26 -22.46 8.82
N SER A 43 -26.51 -22.90 8.87
CA SER A 43 -27.72 -22.15 9.30
C SER A 43 -28.33 -21.23 8.23
N VAL A 44 -29.67 -21.29 8.16
CA VAL A 44 -30.63 -20.19 7.94
C VAL A 44 -31.56 -20.30 6.72
N LEU A 45 -32.86 -20.34 7.06
CA LEU A 45 -34.11 -20.01 6.32
C LEU A 45 -34.60 -20.98 5.23
N ALA A 46 -35.89 -21.22 5.04
CA ALA A 46 -37.12 -21.09 5.83
C ALA A 46 -38.28 -21.57 4.94
N ALA A 47 -39.29 -22.16 5.58
CA ALA A 47 -40.71 -22.18 5.16
C ALA A 47 -41.06 -23.01 3.90
N THR A 48 -41.95 -23.99 3.96
CA THR A 48 -43.36 -23.82 4.31
C THR A 48 -44.09 -25.18 4.41
N ARG A 49 -44.97 -25.33 5.42
CA ARG A 49 -46.38 -25.83 5.44
C ARG A 49 -46.71 -27.12 4.63
N ARG A 50 -47.57 -28.06 5.04
CA ARG A 50 -48.72 -28.17 5.98
C ARG A 50 -49.07 -29.68 6.00
N ALA A 51 -49.19 -30.34 7.15
CA ALA A 51 -50.42 -30.66 7.89
C ALA A 51 -51.48 -31.55 7.20
N ALA A 52 -51.67 -32.74 7.78
CA ALA A 52 -52.92 -33.29 8.33
C ALA A 52 -53.65 -34.48 7.65
N ALA A 53 -54.02 -35.43 8.53
CA ALA A 53 -55.17 -36.33 8.57
C ALA A 53 -55.12 -37.65 7.75
N ALA A 54 -55.71 -38.78 8.16
CA ALA A 54 -56.25 -39.30 9.42
C ALA A 54 -56.81 -40.75 9.16
N ILE A 55 -56.91 -41.56 10.22
CA ILE A 55 -57.96 -42.57 10.51
C ILE A 55 -57.91 -44.01 9.90
N SER A 56 -57.95 -44.95 10.85
CA SER A 56 -58.64 -46.26 10.96
C SER A 56 -58.13 -47.57 10.34
N SER A 57 -58.11 -48.55 11.26
CA SER A 57 -58.64 -49.92 11.20
C SER A 57 -57.80 -51.07 10.61
N THR A 58 -57.33 -51.88 11.57
CA THR A 58 -57.24 -53.36 11.67
C THR A 58 -58.36 -54.14 10.94
N PRO A 59 -58.32 -55.50 10.74
CA PRO A 59 -57.64 -56.51 11.57
C PRO A 59 -57.06 -57.79 10.90
N GLY A 60 -56.37 -58.62 11.73
CA GLY A 60 -56.32 -60.10 11.68
C GLY A 60 -55.35 -60.73 10.66
N SER A 61 -54.64 -61.83 10.91
CA SER A 61 -54.62 -62.79 12.03
C SER A 61 -53.48 -63.80 11.82
N SER A 62 -52.76 -64.15 12.92
CA SER A 62 -52.16 -65.45 13.32
C SER A 62 -51.36 -66.30 12.31
N SER A 63 -50.30 -67.04 12.62
CA SER A 63 -49.51 -67.43 13.81
C SER A 63 -48.31 -68.23 13.25
N THR A 64 -47.12 -68.33 13.85
CA THR A 64 -46.80 -69.21 15.00
C THR A 64 -45.37 -68.98 15.49
N MET A 65 -45.24 -68.84 16.82
CA MET A 65 -44.24 -69.32 17.81
C MET A 65 -42.78 -69.64 17.39
N GLY A 66 -41.76 -69.40 18.22
CA GLY A 66 -41.76 -69.30 19.68
C GLY A 66 -40.46 -68.73 20.24
N ALA A 67 -40.57 -68.31 21.51
CA ALA A 67 -39.73 -67.36 22.19
C ALA A 67 -38.79 -68.00 23.23
N SER A 68 -37.91 -67.11 23.69
CA SER A 68 -36.92 -67.20 24.78
C SER A 68 -37.53 -67.27 26.19
N GLU A 69 -36.63 -67.43 27.17
CA GLU A 69 -36.71 -67.09 28.60
C GLU A 69 -37.52 -68.04 29.51
N SER A 70 -36.94 -68.71 30.50
CA SER A 70 -36.26 -68.27 31.74
C SER A 70 -37.20 -67.77 32.86
N ALA A 71 -37.13 -68.53 33.96
CA ALA A 71 -37.35 -68.17 35.37
C ALA A 71 -38.78 -68.03 35.93
N GLY A 72 -39.03 -68.78 37.02
CA GLY A 72 -40.02 -68.39 38.03
C GLY A 72 -40.56 -69.48 38.95
N ALA A 73 -39.89 -69.70 40.09
CA ALA A 73 -40.46 -70.00 41.42
C ALA A 73 -40.99 -71.42 41.78
N TYR A 74 -40.42 -72.05 42.83
CA TYR A 74 -40.92 -72.02 44.24
C TYR A 74 -40.66 -73.33 45.06
N THR A 75 -40.06 -73.17 46.26
CA THR A 75 -40.03 -74.03 47.49
C THR A 75 -39.47 -75.47 47.44
N GLY A 76 -38.70 -76.02 48.40
CA GLY A 76 -38.14 -75.61 49.71
C GLY A 76 -37.80 -76.84 50.59
N PHE A 77 -36.68 -76.80 51.36
CA PHE A 77 -36.30 -77.60 52.58
C PHE A 77 -36.09 -79.14 52.45
N THR A 78 -35.16 -79.89 53.10
CA THR A 78 -34.25 -79.82 54.29
C THR A 78 -33.13 -80.90 54.18
N ASN A 79 -31.95 -80.67 54.81
CA ASN A 79 -30.99 -81.59 55.52
C ASN A 79 -30.46 -82.88 54.84
N SER A 80 -29.24 -83.42 55.04
CA SER A 80 -28.05 -83.20 55.89
C SER A 80 -26.98 -84.27 55.52
N GLU A 81 -25.67 -83.96 55.73
CA GLU A 81 -24.54 -84.88 56.08
C GLU A 81 -24.13 -86.04 55.12
N SER A 82 -22.90 -86.54 54.97
CA SER A 82 -21.58 -86.38 55.62
C SER A 82 -20.48 -87.18 54.88
N LEU A 83 -19.22 -86.75 55.09
CA LEU A 83 -17.86 -87.32 54.99
C LEU A 83 -17.54 -88.79 54.53
N LEU A 84 -16.35 -88.88 53.89
CA LEU A 84 -15.28 -89.91 53.71
C LEU A 84 -15.14 -91.06 54.76
N PRO A 85 -14.13 -91.97 54.73
CA PRO A 85 -13.43 -92.79 53.69
C PRO A 85 -13.24 -94.29 54.15
N HIS A 86 -12.50 -95.15 53.42
CA HIS A 86 -11.40 -96.08 53.86
C HIS A 86 -11.13 -97.26 52.89
N GLU A 87 -10.06 -98.01 53.18
CA GLU A 87 -9.18 -98.85 52.37
C GLU A 87 -9.50 -100.37 52.40
N ASP A 88 -8.66 -101.11 51.66
CA ASP A 88 -8.09 -102.45 51.92
C ASP A 88 -8.61 -103.73 51.19
N ASP A 89 -7.59 -104.37 50.59
CA ASP A 89 -7.24 -105.80 50.47
C ASP A 89 -8.12 -106.81 49.70
N SER A 90 -7.51 -107.50 48.72
CA SER A 90 -7.10 -108.92 48.87
C SER A 90 -6.68 -109.61 47.56
N GLU A 91 -5.61 -110.40 47.69
CA GLU A 91 -4.96 -111.27 46.70
C GLU A 91 -5.64 -112.66 46.56
N SER A 92 -5.41 -113.37 45.43
CA SER A 92 -5.30 -114.86 45.32
C SER A 92 -4.88 -115.21 43.87
N ILE A 93 -3.68 -115.69 43.53
CA ILE A 93 -3.01 -117.00 43.69
C ILE A 93 -3.77 -118.21 43.09
N GLY A 94 -3.19 -118.82 42.04
CA GLY A 94 -3.41 -120.23 41.64
C GLY A 94 -3.01 -120.57 40.17
N PRO A 95 -2.43 -121.74 39.85
CA PRO A 95 -1.31 -121.83 38.89
C PRO A 95 -1.49 -122.76 37.66
N SER A 96 -0.48 -122.70 36.77
CA SER A 96 0.13 -123.79 35.99
C SER A 96 -0.47 -124.33 34.67
N CYS A 97 0.38 -124.21 33.64
CA CYS A 97 0.89 -125.27 32.74
C CYS A 97 -0.01 -125.90 31.64
N SER A 98 0.31 -125.48 30.41
CA SER A 98 0.75 -126.30 29.26
C SER A 98 -0.19 -127.33 28.59
N SER A 99 -0.32 -127.14 27.26
CA SER A 99 -0.17 -128.15 26.18
C SER A 99 -1.43 -128.53 25.37
N LEU A 100 -1.49 -127.97 24.15
CA LEU A 100 -1.88 -128.57 22.84
C LEU A 100 -3.25 -129.29 22.76
N ASP A 101 -4.17 -128.99 21.83
CA ASP A 101 -3.97 -128.88 20.39
C ASP A 101 -5.19 -128.28 19.64
N THR A 102 -4.91 -127.75 18.44
CA THR A 102 -5.80 -127.46 17.28
C THR A 102 -6.74 -126.23 17.28
N THR A 103 -6.26 -125.24 16.52
CA THR A 103 -6.92 -124.12 15.80
C THR A 103 -8.36 -124.37 15.30
N PRO A 104 -9.24 -123.33 15.25
CA PRO A 104 -9.19 -122.40 14.11
C PRO A 104 -9.56 -120.92 14.35
N CYS A 105 -8.83 -120.10 13.57
CA CYS A 105 -9.19 -118.84 12.89
C CYS A 105 -10.06 -117.78 13.59
N HIS A 106 -9.35 -116.67 13.85
CA HIS A 106 -9.82 -115.35 14.24
C HIS A 106 -10.80 -114.69 13.27
N GLN A 107 -11.76 -114.01 13.90
CA GLN A 107 -12.57 -112.92 13.37
C GLN A 107 -11.72 -111.72 12.96
N ALA A 108 -12.08 -111.16 11.80
CA ALA A 108 -11.60 -109.89 11.28
C ALA A 108 -12.22 -108.71 12.04
N SER A 109 -11.38 -107.77 12.47
CA SER A 109 -11.78 -106.40 12.78
C SER A 109 -11.90 -105.59 11.50
N ARG A 110 -12.98 -104.82 11.42
CA ARG A 110 -13.37 -103.94 10.31
C ARG A 110 -12.84 -102.52 10.57
N PRO A 111 -12.38 -101.81 9.52
CA PRO A 111 -12.65 -100.38 9.39
C PRO A 111 -13.49 -100.06 8.13
N PRO A 112 -14.07 -98.85 8.03
CA PRO A 112 -15.28 -98.58 7.24
C PRO A 112 -14.98 -97.79 5.94
N PRO A 113 -15.96 -97.16 5.26
CA PRO A 113 -16.63 -97.71 4.10
C PRO A 113 -16.32 -96.93 2.79
N GLY A 114 -16.13 -97.66 1.68
CA GLY A 114 -15.95 -97.10 0.34
C GLY A 114 -16.97 -97.67 -0.65
N LYS A 115 -17.83 -96.80 -1.17
CA LYS A 115 -19.00 -97.03 -2.03
C LYS A 115 -18.74 -97.94 -3.25
N HIS A 116 -19.31 -99.16 -3.27
CA HIS A 116 -19.72 -99.88 -4.50
C HIS A 116 -20.80 -100.94 -4.16
N HIS A 117 -22.03 -100.50 -3.91
CA HIS A 117 -23.18 -101.41 -3.83
C HIS A 117 -23.74 -101.60 -5.24
N PHE A 118 -23.49 -102.74 -5.90
CA PHE A 118 -24.43 -103.38 -6.84
C PHE A 118 -24.03 -104.79 -7.35
N SER A 119 -22.83 -105.36 -7.07
CA SER A 119 -22.44 -106.70 -7.61
C SER A 119 -22.19 -107.84 -6.61
N THR A 120 -22.27 -107.61 -5.29
CA THR A 120 -21.94 -108.64 -4.27
C THR A 120 -23.05 -109.67 -4.01
N ALA A 121 -24.31 -109.34 -4.30
CA ALA A 121 -25.45 -110.23 -4.02
C ALA A 121 -25.53 -111.43 -5.00
N ALA A 122 -25.22 -111.23 -6.28
CA ALA A 122 -25.33 -112.27 -7.31
C ALA A 122 -24.28 -113.41 -7.16
N ASN A 123 -23.13 -113.12 -6.55
CA ASN A 123 -22.09 -114.13 -6.33
C ASN A 123 -22.39 -115.04 -5.14
N ALA A 124 -23.16 -114.57 -4.14
CA ALA A 124 -23.52 -115.37 -2.96
C ALA A 124 -24.49 -116.51 -3.31
N GLU A 125 -25.43 -116.29 -4.23
CA GLU A 125 -26.43 -117.30 -4.62
C GLU A 125 -25.82 -118.48 -5.40
N ARG A 126 -24.82 -118.22 -6.25
CA ARG A 126 -24.14 -119.28 -7.01
C ARG A 126 -23.37 -120.26 -6.12
N VAL A 127 -22.76 -119.77 -5.05
CA VAL A 127 -22.00 -120.61 -4.09
C VAL A 127 -22.95 -121.58 -3.37
N ALA A 128 -24.11 -121.11 -2.90
CA ALA A 128 -25.08 -121.92 -2.18
C ALA A 128 -25.72 -123.06 -3.02
N VAL A 129 -25.74 -122.92 -4.35
CA VAL A 129 -26.23 -123.97 -5.27
C VAL A 129 -25.19 -125.08 -5.45
N LEU A 130 -23.91 -124.73 -5.53
CA LEU A 130 -22.83 -125.72 -5.68
C LEU A 130 -22.66 -126.58 -4.42
N GLU A 131 -22.76 -125.98 -3.24
CA GLU A 131 -22.67 -126.70 -1.95
C GLU A 131 -23.76 -127.77 -1.80
N ARG A 132 -25.00 -127.43 -2.18
CA ARG A 132 -26.13 -128.40 -2.17
C ARG A 132 -25.88 -129.59 -3.10
N LYS A 133 -25.26 -129.36 -4.26
CA LYS A 133 -24.99 -130.42 -5.24
C LYS A 133 -23.90 -131.39 -4.78
N VAL A 134 -22.88 -130.90 -4.07
CA VAL A 134 -21.82 -131.74 -3.49
C VAL A 134 -22.36 -132.66 -2.39
N MET A 135 -23.25 -132.16 -1.54
CA MET A 135 -23.86 -132.97 -0.47
C MET A 135 -24.72 -134.12 -1.02
N ALA A 136 -25.46 -133.89 -2.11
CA ALA A 136 -26.28 -134.92 -2.75
C ALA A 136 -25.42 -136.09 -3.30
N LEU A 137 -24.32 -135.77 -3.99
CA LEU A 137 -23.43 -136.79 -4.57
C LEU A 137 -22.72 -137.64 -3.49
N MET A 138 -22.39 -137.05 -2.34
CA MET A 138 -21.80 -137.82 -1.22
C MET A 138 -22.79 -138.82 -0.61
N ALA A 139 -24.09 -138.51 -0.59
CA ALA A 139 -25.10 -139.42 -0.07
C ALA A 139 -25.30 -140.65 -0.98
N GLU A 140 -25.32 -140.45 -2.30
CA GLU A 140 -25.45 -141.54 -3.27
C GLU A 140 -24.28 -142.54 -3.20
N ASN A 141 -23.06 -142.05 -3.04
CA ASN A 141 -21.88 -142.91 -2.98
C ASN A 141 -21.87 -143.83 -1.74
N ARG A 142 -22.35 -143.33 -0.59
CA ARG A 142 -22.49 -144.14 0.64
C ARG A 142 -23.49 -145.29 0.46
N ASN A 143 -24.60 -145.06 -0.24
CA ASN A 143 -25.62 -146.09 -0.45
C ASN A 143 -25.12 -147.24 -1.33
N LEU A 144 -24.31 -146.94 -2.36
CA LEU A 144 -23.74 -147.97 -3.25
C LEU A 144 -22.72 -148.86 -2.52
N GLN A 145 -21.92 -148.30 -1.61
CA GLN A 145 -20.95 -149.07 -0.82
C GLN A 145 -21.65 -150.07 0.12
N ALA A 146 -22.75 -149.68 0.75
CA ALA A 146 -23.53 -150.57 1.61
C ALA A 146 -24.07 -151.79 0.85
N ALA A 147 -24.68 -151.56 -0.32
CA ALA A 147 -25.27 -152.63 -1.14
C ALA A 147 -24.23 -153.67 -1.61
N PHE A 148 -23.01 -153.23 -1.95
CA PHE A 148 -21.94 -154.14 -2.36
C PHE A 148 -21.48 -155.04 -1.22
N SER A 149 -21.36 -154.50 0.00
CA SER A 149 -20.92 -155.27 1.18
C SER A 149 -21.88 -156.41 1.55
N GLU A 150 -23.19 -156.19 1.41
CA GLU A 150 -24.20 -157.20 1.70
C GLU A 150 -24.17 -158.37 0.71
N ALA A 151 -23.92 -158.11 -0.59
CA ALA A 151 -23.87 -159.14 -1.61
C ALA A 151 -22.70 -160.12 -1.40
N MET A 152 -21.53 -159.60 -1.00
CA MET A 152 -20.34 -160.42 -0.72
C MET A 152 -20.52 -161.33 0.50
N SER A 153 -21.18 -160.84 1.55
CA SER A 153 -21.47 -161.63 2.75
C SER A 153 -22.31 -162.87 2.43
N ARG A 154 -23.34 -162.72 1.57
CA ARG A 154 -24.21 -163.85 1.17
C ARG A 154 -23.45 -164.93 0.40
N LYS A 155 -22.58 -164.54 -0.52
CA LYS A 155 -21.80 -165.50 -1.33
C LYS A 155 -20.80 -166.30 -0.50
N ASN A 156 -20.19 -165.68 0.50
CA ASN A 156 -19.28 -166.37 1.40
C ASN A 156 -19.98 -167.44 2.26
N ALA A 157 -21.22 -167.19 2.67
CA ALA A 157 -22.00 -168.18 3.43
C ALA A 157 -22.31 -169.45 2.59
N GLU A 158 -22.72 -169.28 1.33
CA GLU A 158 -23.01 -170.41 0.41
C GLU A 158 -21.78 -171.32 0.19
N VAL A 159 -20.58 -170.74 0.07
CA VAL A 159 -19.33 -171.51 -0.13
C VAL A 159 -18.99 -172.34 1.11
N ALA A 160 -19.21 -171.81 2.31
CA ALA A 160 -18.92 -172.51 3.55
C ALA A 160 -19.80 -173.77 3.75
N GLU A 161 -21.09 -173.68 3.37
CA GLU A 161 -22.01 -174.83 3.45
C GLU A 161 -21.60 -175.98 2.53
N LEU A 162 -21.22 -175.67 1.28
CA LEU A 162 -20.77 -176.67 0.31
C LEU A 162 -19.49 -177.39 0.74
N GLN A 163 -18.54 -176.65 1.32
CA GLN A 163 -17.28 -177.23 1.83
C GLN A 163 -17.53 -178.21 2.99
N SER A 164 -18.45 -177.88 3.90
CA SER A 164 -18.82 -178.74 5.02
C SER A 164 -19.42 -180.07 4.54
N HIS A 165 -20.31 -180.02 3.54
CA HIS A 165 -20.96 -181.21 3.00
C HIS A 165 -19.96 -182.17 2.34
N LEU A 166 -19.03 -181.64 1.51
CA LEU A 166 -18.01 -182.44 0.85
C LEU A 166 -17.04 -183.10 1.85
N ALA A 167 -16.67 -182.38 2.91
CA ALA A 167 -15.83 -182.94 3.96
C ALA A 167 -16.50 -184.11 4.71
N GLY A 168 -17.83 -184.09 4.83
CA GLY A 168 -18.61 -185.19 5.40
C GLY A 168 -18.56 -186.46 4.55
N THR A 169 -18.83 -186.34 3.24
CA THR A 169 -18.87 -187.50 2.33
C THR A 169 -17.52 -188.18 2.16
N VAL A 170 -16.42 -187.41 2.14
CA VAL A 170 -15.06 -187.97 2.10
C VAL A 170 -14.77 -188.82 3.35
N ARG A 171 -15.18 -188.35 4.54
CA ARG A 171 -14.99 -189.11 5.78
C ARG A 171 -15.74 -190.44 5.74
N GLU A 172 -16.99 -190.46 5.30
CA GLU A 172 -17.79 -191.69 5.19
C GLU A 172 -17.17 -192.70 4.22
N LEU A 173 -16.71 -192.26 3.05
CA LEU A 173 -16.07 -193.13 2.06
C LEU A 173 -14.77 -193.73 2.58
N SER A 174 -13.96 -192.94 3.29
CA SER A 174 -12.70 -193.42 3.87
C SER A 174 -12.91 -194.50 4.93
N ALA A 175 -13.96 -194.38 5.76
CA ALA A 175 -14.31 -195.38 6.76
C ALA A 175 -14.69 -196.73 6.11
N ARG A 176 -15.51 -196.69 5.05
CA ARG A 176 -15.89 -197.90 4.29
C ARG A 176 -14.71 -198.58 3.62
N GLN A 177 -13.74 -197.81 3.12
CA GLN A 177 -12.54 -198.38 2.51
C GLN A 177 -11.72 -199.18 3.55
N GLN A 178 -11.53 -198.63 4.75
CA GLN A 178 -10.80 -199.32 5.81
C GLN A 178 -11.48 -200.61 6.26
N GLU A 179 -12.81 -200.62 6.35
CA GLU A 179 -13.58 -201.83 6.66
C GLU A 179 -13.38 -202.95 5.61
N LEU A 180 -13.38 -202.60 4.32
CA LEU A 180 -13.17 -203.55 3.23
C LEU A 180 -11.74 -204.09 3.19
N GLU A 181 -10.73 -203.25 3.43
CA GLU A 181 -9.32 -203.67 3.48
C GLU A 181 -9.07 -204.63 4.65
N ALA A 182 -9.71 -204.42 5.80
CA ALA A 182 -9.62 -205.32 6.94
C ALA A 182 -10.22 -206.72 6.66
N ALA A 183 -11.27 -206.81 5.83
CA ALA A 183 -11.96 -208.07 5.51
C ALA A 183 -11.30 -208.88 4.37
N ALA A 184 -10.46 -208.24 3.54
CA ALA A 184 -9.86 -208.85 2.34
C ALA A 184 -9.07 -210.16 2.56
N PRO A 185 -8.17 -210.30 3.57
CA PRO A 185 -7.35 -211.50 3.70
C PRO A 185 -8.16 -212.75 4.10
N LEU A 186 -9.21 -212.59 4.90
CA LEU A 186 -10.12 -213.68 5.28
C LEU A 186 -10.92 -214.21 4.08
N LEU A 187 -11.35 -213.31 3.19
CA LEU A 187 -12.04 -213.68 1.96
C LEU A 187 -11.09 -214.41 0.99
N ALA A 188 -9.84 -213.97 0.89
CA ALA A 188 -8.83 -214.63 0.05
C ALA A 188 -8.59 -216.09 0.48
N LEU A 189 -8.41 -216.33 1.78
CA LEU A 189 -8.19 -217.69 2.31
C LEU A 189 -9.38 -218.62 2.05
N ARG A 190 -10.61 -218.09 2.23
CA ARG A 190 -11.83 -218.85 1.93
C ARG A 190 -11.91 -219.21 0.45
N LEU A 191 -11.61 -218.28 -0.46
CA LEU A 191 -11.63 -218.53 -1.90
C LEU A 191 -10.63 -219.61 -2.34
N GLU A 192 -9.46 -219.71 -1.72
CA GLU A 192 -8.50 -220.79 -2.00
C GLU A 192 -9.05 -222.16 -1.61
N GLY A 193 -9.71 -222.27 -0.46
CA GLY A 193 -10.38 -223.50 -0.04
C GLY A 193 -11.45 -223.95 -1.05
N TRP A 194 -12.30 -223.02 -1.50
CA TRP A 194 -13.31 -223.30 -2.52
C TRP A 194 -12.67 -223.70 -3.87
N ARG A 195 -11.56 -223.07 -4.28
CA ARG A 195 -10.84 -223.43 -5.52
C ARG A 195 -10.30 -224.86 -5.49
N GLY A 196 -9.81 -225.32 -4.34
CA GLY A 196 -9.34 -226.69 -4.18
C GLY A 196 -10.47 -227.69 -4.39
N GLN A 197 -11.61 -227.47 -3.73
CA GLN A 197 -12.79 -228.34 -3.84
C GLN A 197 -13.38 -228.36 -5.26
N LEU A 198 -13.38 -227.21 -5.94
CA LEU A 198 -13.84 -227.13 -7.34
C LEU A 198 -12.86 -227.77 -8.34
N ALA A 199 -11.57 -227.90 -8.00
CA ALA A 199 -10.58 -228.46 -8.92
C ALA A 199 -10.83 -229.95 -9.23
N GLU A 200 -11.32 -230.72 -8.25
CA GLU A 200 -11.65 -232.14 -8.41
C GLU A 200 -12.88 -232.39 -9.32
N LEU A 201 -13.72 -231.35 -9.50
CA LEU A 201 -14.93 -231.38 -10.32
C LEU A 201 -14.74 -230.78 -11.71
N ARG A 202 -13.54 -230.29 -12.04
CA ARG A 202 -13.26 -229.68 -13.34
C ARG A 202 -13.16 -230.72 -14.44
N LEU A 203 -13.96 -230.53 -15.48
CA LEU A 203 -13.82 -231.20 -16.76
C LEU A 203 -13.18 -230.25 -17.77
N SER A 204 -12.40 -230.81 -18.70
CA SER A 204 -11.95 -230.11 -19.89
C SER A 204 -13.10 -230.00 -20.90
N ASP A 205 -13.05 -229.00 -21.77
CA ASP A 205 -14.10 -228.74 -22.76
C ASP A 205 -14.34 -229.96 -23.68
N ALA A 206 -13.27 -230.69 -24.01
CA ALA A 206 -13.34 -231.94 -24.78
C ALA A 206 -14.05 -233.05 -24.00
N ALA A 207 -13.69 -233.26 -22.74
CA ALA A 207 -14.31 -234.28 -21.89
C ALA A 207 -15.79 -233.96 -21.60
N ALA A 208 -16.13 -232.68 -21.47
CA ALA A 208 -17.51 -232.23 -21.31
C ALA A 208 -18.35 -232.47 -22.57
N ALA A 209 -17.78 -232.27 -23.77
CA ALA A 209 -18.46 -232.57 -25.03
C ALA A 209 -18.69 -234.07 -25.23
N GLU A 210 -17.69 -234.90 -24.90
CA GLU A 210 -17.81 -236.36 -24.95
C GLU A 210 -18.88 -236.88 -23.98
N LEU A 211 -18.86 -236.41 -22.72
CA LEU A 211 -19.88 -236.75 -21.73
C LEU A 211 -21.27 -236.31 -22.18
N ARG A 212 -21.40 -235.19 -22.90
CA ARG A 212 -22.66 -234.73 -23.48
C ARG A 212 -23.17 -235.56 -24.66
N GLY A 213 -22.33 -236.38 -25.31
CA GLY A 213 -22.74 -237.27 -26.40
C GLY A 213 -23.37 -238.58 -25.93
N LEU A 214 -23.12 -238.99 -24.69
CA LEU A 214 -23.66 -240.22 -24.13
C LEU A 214 -25.13 -240.07 -23.73
N PRO A 215 -26.01 -241.06 -23.96
CA PRO A 215 -27.41 -240.99 -23.53
C PRO A 215 -27.53 -240.85 -22.01
N ARG A 216 -28.57 -240.15 -21.55
CA ARG A 216 -28.74 -239.69 -20.16
C ARG A 216 -28.76 -240.81 -19.12
N GLU A 217 -29.31 -241.97 -19.49
CA GLU A 217 -29.39 -243.17 -18.63
C GLU A 217 -28.01 -243.76 -18.30
N ALA A 218 -26.99 -243.47 -19.11
CA ALA A 218 -25.64 -244.00 -18.97
C ALA A 218 -24.68 -243.05 -18.21
N ARG A 219 -25.14 -241.86 -17.83
CA ARG A 219 -24.30 -240.89 -17.12
C ARG A 219 -24.45 -241.05 -15.61
N THR A 220 -23.34 -240.94 -14.90
CA THR A 220 -23.39 -240.93 -13.44
C THR A 220 -23.80 -239.54 -12.94
N PRO A 221 -24.45 -239.43 -11.77
CA PRO A 221 -24.83 -238.13 -11.22
C PRO A 221 -23.62 -237.21 -10.98
N LEU A 222 -22.43 -237.78 -10.76
CA LEU A 222 -21.19 -237.02 -10.65
C LEU A 222 -20.82 -236.35 -11.99
N ASP A 223 -21.07 -237.01 -13.12
CA ASP A 223 -20.82 -236.44 -14.44
C ASP A 223 -21.78 -235.30 -14.76
N GLU A 224 -23.04 -235.39 -14.35
CA GLU A 224 -24.00 -234.28 -14.47
C GLU A 224 -23.60 -233.06 -13.61
N VAL A 225 -23.16 -233.30 -12.36
CA VAL A 225 -22.66 -232.24 -11.48
C VAL A 225 -21.41 -231.59 -12.07
N ARG A 226 -20.48 -232.37 -12.62
CA ARG A 226 -19.27 -231.85 -13.26
C ARG A 226 -19.59 -231.03 -14.52
N LEU A 227 -20.56 -231.45 -15.33
CA LEU A 227 -21.03 -230.67 -16.48
C LEU A 227 -21.68 -229.35 -16.05
N ALA A 228 -22.54 -229.37 -15.03
CA ALA A 228 -23.16 -228.14 -14.49
C ALA A 228 -22.13 -227.17 -13.90
N VAL A 229 -21.13 -227.70 -13.18
CA VAL A 229 -20.00 -226.91 -12.65
C VAL A 229 -19.16 -226.33 -13.79
N HIS A 230 -18.94 -227.09 -14.86
CA HIS A 230 -18.22 -226.60 -16.04
C HIS A 230 -18.96 -225.44 -16.72
N ASP A 231 -20.27 -225.55 -16.93
CA ASP A 231 -21.08 -224.49 -17.55
C ASP A 231 -21.10 -223.22 -16.69
N ALA A 232 -21.29 -223.35 -15.37
CA ALA A 232 -21.20 -222.22 -14.45
C ALA A 232 -19.79 -221.58 -14.44
N LEU A 233 -18.73 -222.37 -14.59
CA LEU A 233 -17.37 -221.85 -14.71
C LEU A 233 -17.15 -221.10 -16.03
N LEU A 234 -17.75 -221.54 -17.14
CA LEU A 234 -17.69 -220.81 -18.41
C LEU A 234 -18.42 -219.47 -18.32
N ASP A 235 -19.61 -219.44 -17.74
CA ASP A 235 -20.37 -218.21 -17.53
C ASP A 235 -19.59 -217.22 -16.65
N SER A 236 -19.04 -217.70 -15.52
CA SER A 236 -18.21 -216.85 -14.66
C SER A 236 -16.95 -216.35 -15.36
N ARG A 237 -16.31 -217.15 -16.21
CA ARG A 237 -15.14 -216.71 -17.01
C ARG A 237 -15.55 -215.63 -18.00
N ALA A 238 -16.66 -215.81 -18.71
CA ALA A 238 -17.19 -214.81 -19.64
C ALA A 238 -17.52 -213.49 -18.90
N GLU A 239 -18.09 -213.56 -17.70
CA GLU A 239 -18.31 -212.39 -16.85
C GLU A 239 -16.99 -211.75 -16.39
N THR A 240 -15.97 -212.54 -16.01
CA THR A 240 -14.67 -211.96 -15.65
C THR A 240 -13.99 -211.26 -16.82
N GLU A 241 -14.11 -211.77 -18.04
CA GLU A 241 -13.58 -211.11 -19.24
C GLU A 241 -14.37 -209.82 -19.57
N ARG A 242 -15.70 -209.83 -19.41
CA ARG A 242 -16.52 -208.61 -19.51
C ARG A 242 -16.13 -207.58 -18.46
N LEU A 243 -15.88 -207.97 -17.22
CA LEU A 243 -15.45 -207.07 -16.16
C LEU A 243 -14.01 -206.57 -16.38
N ARG A 244 -13.10 -207.42 -16.89
CA ARG A 244 -11.73 -207.00 -17.26
C ARG A 244 -11.74 -205.97 -18.37
N THR A 245 -12.53 -206.19 -19.42
CA THR A 245 -12.67 -205.24 -20.53
C THR A 245 -13.35 -203.95 -20.09
N ALA A 246 -14.40 -204.02 -19.26
CA ALA A 246 -15.04 -202.85 -18.66
C ALA A 246 -14.07 -202.05 -17.75
N LEU A 247 -13.25 -202.74 -16.96
CA LEU A 247 -12.25 -202.11 -16.10
C LEU A 247 -11.09 -201.51 -16.89
N ALA A 248 -10.65 -202.15 -17.99
CA ALA A 248 -9.69 -201.56 -18.93
C ALA A 248 -10.28 -200.29 -19.58
N ALA A 249 -11.52 -200.35 -20.06
CA ALA A 249 -12.22 -199.19 -20.63
C ALA A 249 -12.42 -198.06 -19.61
N ALA A 250 -12.74 -198.38 -18.36
CA ALA A 250 -12.88 -197.41 -17.28
C ALA A 250 -11.54 -196.77 -16.92
N ARG A 251 -10.44 -197.54 -16.91
CA ARG A 251 -9.08 -196.99 -16.71
C ARG A 251 -8.66 -196.07 -17.84
N GLU A 252 -8.93 -196.44 -19.09
CA GLU A 252 -8.67 -195.55 -20.22
C GLU A 252 -9.55 -194.29 -20.17
N ALA A 253 -10.82 -194.41 -19.80
CA ALA A 253 -11.71 -193.26 -19.62
C ALA A 253 -11.23 -192.34 -18.49
N ALA A 254 -10.78 -192.91 -17.37
CA ALA A 254 -10.18 -192.17 -16.26
C ALA A 254 -8.88 -191.47 -16.69
N ALA A 255 -7.98 -192.15 -17.41
CA ALA A 255 -6.76 -191.55 -17.94
C ALA A 255 -7.08 -190.38 -18.91
N ARG A 256 -8.05 -190.57 -19.80
CA ARG A 256 -8.53 -189.48 -20.70
C ARG A 256 -9.13 -188.32 -19.91
N ALA A 257 -9.89 -188.58 -18.85
CA ALA A 257 -10.45 -187.55 -17.98
C ALA A 257 -9.36 -186.81 -17.18
N GLU A 258 -8.34 -187.50 -16.69
CA GLU A 258 -7.18 -186.91 -16.02
C GLU A 258 -6.36 -186.05 -16.97
N GLU A 259 -6.13 -186.51 -18.21
CA GLU A 259 -5.49 -185.69 -19.24
C GLU A 259 -6.32 -184.45 -19.59
N ALA A 260 -7.64 -184.59 -19.74
CA ALA A 260 -8.53 -183.47 -19.99
C ALA A 260 -8.55 -182.48 -18.82
N ALA A 261 -8.56 -182.97 -17.58
CA ALA A 261 -8.43 -182.16 -16.38
C ALA A 261 -7.06 -181.49 -16.29
N ALA A 262 -5.98 -182.17 -16.67
CA ALA A 262 -4.65 -181.59 -16.74
C ALA A 262 -4.59 -180.47 -17.78
N ARG A 263 -5.16 -180.67 -18.98
CA ARG A 263 -5.29 -179.62 -20.01
C ARG A 263 -6.09 -178.43 -19.50
N SER A 264 -7.26 -178.66 -18.90
CA SER A 264 -8.09 -177.62 -18.31
C SER A 264 -7.36 -176.85 -17.19
N ARG A 265 -6.60 -177.54 -16.32
CA ARG A 265 -5.76 -176.90 -15.30
C ARG A 265 -4.63 -176.07 -15.90
N HIS A 266 -4.00 -176.54 -16.99
CA HIS A 266 -2.97 -175.77 -17.69
C HIS A 266 -3.56 -174.53 -18.38
N GLU A 267 -4.74 -174.66 -18.99
CA GLU A 267 -5.47 -173.53 -19.58
C GLU A 267 -5.91 -172.54 -18.50
N ALA A 268 -6.40 -173.01 -17.36
CA ALA A 268 -6.74 -172.17 -16.22
C ALA A 268 -5.50 -171.47 -15.62
N ALA A 269 -4.37 -172.16 -15.51
CA ALA A 269 -3.11 -171.57 -15.04
C ALA A 269 -2.58 -170.51 -16.01
N ARG A 270 -2.66 -170.77 -17.33
CA ARG A 270 -2.35 -169.76 -18.36
C ARG A 270 -3.30 -168.57 -18.27
N GLY A 271 -4.60 -168.81 -18.13
CA GLY A 271 -5.60 -167.77 -17.93
C GLY A 271 -5.29 -166.91 -16.69
N ALA A 272 -5.01 -167.54 -15.55
CA ALA A 272 -4.64 -166.87 -14.32
C ALA A 272 -3.34 -166.06 -14.47
N ALA A 273 -2.32 -166.59 -15.17
CA ALA A 273 -1.11 -165.84 -15.46
C ALA A 273 -1.40 -164.61 -16.32
N THR A 274 -2.20 -164.74 -17.39
CA THR A 274 -2.60 -163.59 -18.23
C THR A 274 -3.43 -162.57 -17.47
N LEU A 275 -4.27 -163.00 -16.52
CA LEU A 275 -5.02 -162.10 -15.65
C LEU A 275 -4.09 -161.37 -14.68
N SER A 276 -3.13 -162.08 -14.07
CA SER A 276 -2.13 -161.46 -13.20
C SER A 276 -1.25 -160.45 -13.94
N GLU A 277 -0.87 -160.73 -15.19
CA GLU A 277 -0.16 -159.76 -16.04
C GLU A 277 -1.03 -158.54 -16.34
N ARG A 278 -2.30 -158.73 -16.72
CA ARG A 278 -3.25 -157.62 -16.92
C ARG A 278 -3.50 -156.82 -15.65
N GLU A 279 -3.58 -157.45 -14.49
CA GLU A 279 -3.72 -156.79 -13.20
C GLU A 279 -2.48 -155.95 -12.87
N LYS A 280 -1.27 -156.45 -13.16
CA LYS A 280 -0.03 -155.68 -13.03
C LYS A 280 0.00 -154.51 -14.00
N ASP A 281 -0.39 -154.71 -15.26
CA ASP A 281 -0.46 -153.65 -16.26
C ASP A 281 -1.47 -152.57 -15.85
N LEU A 282 -2.67 -152.98 -15.39
CA LEU A 282 -3.67 -152.06 -14.86
C LEU A 282 -3.16 -151.35 -13.61
N ALA A 283 -2.49 -152.04 -12.70
CA ALA A 283 -1.87 -151.43 -11.52
C ALA A 283 -0.85 -150.36 -11.92
N LEU A 284 0.05 -150.67 -12.86
CA LEU A 284 1.02 -149.72 -13.41
C LEU A 284 0.34 -148.53 -14.10
N VAL A 285 -0.75 -148.76 -14.84
CA VAL A 285 -1.55 -147.67 -15.44
C VAL A 285 -2.20 -146.83 -14.35
N THR A 286 -2.78 -147.42 -13.31
CA THR A 286 -3.39 -146.68 -12.20
C THR A 286 -2.36 -145.91 -11.39
N GLU A 287 -1.18 -146.48 -11.13
CA GLU A 287 -0.06 -145.79 -10.49
C GLU A 287 0.45 -144.66 -11.38
N GLY A 288 0.55 -144.86 -12.69
CA GLY A 288 0.92 -143.82 -13.65
C GLY A 288 -0.10 -142.68 -13.71
N MET A 289 -1.39 -143.00 -13.67
CA MET A 289 -2.47 -142.00 -13.60
C MET A 289 -2.49 -141.29 -12.25
N GLN A 290 -2.27 -142.00 -11.15
CA GLN A 290 -2.20 -141.42 -9.81
C GLN A 290 -1.00 -140.50 -9.69
N ALA A 291 0.19 -140.92 -10.13
CA ALA A 291 1.38 -140.09 -10.19
C ALA A 291 1.16 -138.84 -11.08
N ARG A 292 0.37 -138.96 -12.15
CA ARG A 292 -0.03 -137.81 -12.97
C ARG A 292 -1.00 -136.90 -12.24
N ILE A 293 -1.98 -137.45 -11.52
CA ILE A 293 -2.91 -136.67 -10.68
C ILE A 293 -2.13 -135.92 -9.59
N ASP A 294 -1.20 -136.57 -8.90
CA ASP A 294 -0.40 -135.96 -7.85
C ASP A 294 0.54 -134.86 -8.40
N ARG A 295 1.12 -135.10 -9.59
CA ARG A 295 1.88 -134.06 -10.31
C ARG A 295 1.00 -132.88 -10.70
N LEU A 296 -0.16 -133.11 -11.30
CA LEU A 296 -1.08 -132.04 -11.68
C LEU A 296 -1.64 -131.31 -10.46
N ALA A 297 -1.86 -132.00 -9.34
CA ALA A 297 -2.28 -131.40 -8.08
C ALA A 297 -1.18 -130.48 -7.52
N SER A 298 0.07 -130.95 -7.47
CA SER A 298 1.20 -130.12 -7.05
C SER A 298 1.50 -128.96 -8.00
N GLU A 299 1.32 -129.13 -9.32
CA GLU A 299 1.39 -128.05 -10.30
C GLU A 299 0.27 -127.02 -10.11
N LEU A 300 -0.96 -127.48 -9.83
CA LEU A 300 -2.09 -126.60 -9.52
C LEU A 300 -1.87 -125.84 -8.22
N GLU A 301 -1.42 -126.50 -7.16
CA GLU A 301 -1.05 -125.86 -5.90
C GLU A 301 0.07 -124.83 -6.11
N GLY A 302 1.11 -125.20 -6.87
CA GLY A 302 2.18 -124.28 -7.24
C GLY A 302 1.67 -123.07 -8.03
N ALA A 303 0.75 -123.28 -8.98
CA ALA A 303 0.12 -122.21 -9.75
C ALA A 303 -0.80 -121.33 -8.90
N LEU A 304 -1.54 -121.91 -7.95
CA LEU A 304 -2.38 -121.17 -7.00
C LEU A 304 -1.53 -120.32 -6.05
N VAL A 305 -0.45 -120.87 -5.50
CA VAL A 305 0.50 -120.12 -4.68
C VAL A 305 1.15 -119.01 -5.50
N ALA A 306 1.55 -119.28 -6.74
CA ALA A 306 2.10 -118.26 -7.64
C ALA A 306 1.07 -117.16 -7.95
N ALA A 307 -0.20 -117.52 -8.16
CA ALA A 307 -1.29 -116.57 -8.39
C ALA A 307 -1.60 -115.74 -7.14
N GLN A 308 -1.63 -116.35 -5.95
CA GLN A 308 -1.81 -115.64 -4.68
C GLN A 308 -0.64 -114.71 -4.39
N LEU A 309 0.60 -115.14 -4.65
CA LEU A 309 1.79 -114.32 -4.52
C LEU A 309 1.81 -113.20 -5.56
N GLY A 310 1.34 -113.45 -6.77
CA GLY A 310 1.11 -112.45 -7.80
C GLY A 310 0.05 -111.41 -7.40
N ALA A 311 -1.06 -111.85 -6.82
CA ALA A 311 -2.11 -110.98 -6.29
C ALA A 311 -1.63 -110.17 -5.09
N ALA A 312 -0.88 -110.77 -4.16
CA ALA A 312 -0.29 -110.08 -3.02
C ALA A 312 0.75 -109.04 -3.48
N LYS A 313 1.62 -109.39 -4.44
CA LYS A 313 2.53 -108.43 -5.08
C LYS A 313 1.76 -107.32 -5.79
N GLY A 314 0.70 -107.65 -6.52
CA GLY A 314 -0.20 -106.68 -7.16
C GLY A 314 -0.76 -105.69 -6.15
N ALA A 315 -1.34 -106.19 -5.05
CA ALA A 315 -1.85 -105.36 -3.96
C ALA A 315 -0.75 -104.49 -3.31
N MET A 316 0.47 -105.02 -3.14
CA MET A 316 1.61 -104.23 -2.67
C MET A 316 2.03 -103.15 -3.67
N TYR A 317 2.03 -103.44 -4.97
CA TYR A 317 2.32 -102.45 -6.01
C TYR A 317 1.23 -101.38 -6.08
N ASP A 318 -0.03 -101.76 -5.91
CA ASP A 318 -1.16 -100.83 -5.86
C ASP A 318 -1.08 -99.94 -4.60
N GLU A 319 -0.70 -100.52 -3.46
CA GLU A 319 -0.47 -99.76 -2.23
C GLU A 319 0.74 -98.83 -2.37
N LEU A 320 1.85 -99.29 -2.95
CA LEU A 320 3.01 -98.46 -3.27
C LEU A 320 2.65 -97.35 -4.25
N ARG A 321 1.80 -97.64 -5.24
CA ARG A 321 1.30 -96.66 -6.20
C ARG A 321 0.42 -95.62 -5.51
N SER A 322 -0.49 -96.04 -4.65
CA SER A 322 -1.31 -95.14 -3.84
C SER A 322 -0.46 -94.28 -2.91
N LYS A 323 0.58 -94.84 -2.28
CA LYS A 323 1.54 -94.10 -1.46
C LYS A 323 2.36 -93.12 -2.29
N LEU A 324 2.78 -93.51 -3.49
CA LEU A 324 3.48 -92.64 -4.43
C LEU A 324 2.57 -91.48 -4.87
N ASP A 325 1.34 -91.76 -5.28
CA ASP A 325 0.38 -90.74 -5.71
C ASP A 325 0.04 -89.79 -4.55
N ALA A 326 -0.09 -90.30 -3.32
CA ALA A 326 -0.26 -89.49 -2.12
C ALA A 326 0.97 -88.61 -1.84
N ALA A 327 2.19 -89.16 -1.91
CA ALA A 327 3.43 -88.41 -1.74
C ALA A 327 3.65 -87.38 -2.86
N VAL A 328 3.21 -87.66 -4.09
CA VAL A 328 3.24 -86.71 -5.20
C VAL A 328 2.25 -85.57 -4.95
N ALA A 329 1.04 -85.86 -4.49
CA ALA A 329 0.06 -84.84 -4.12
C ALA A 329 0.55 -83.98 -2.94
N GLU A 330 1.19 -84.59 -1.95
CA GLU A 330 1.81 -83.89 -0.84
C GLU A 330 2.99 -83.02 -1.31
N ASN A 331 3.87 -83.52 -2.19
CA ASN A 331 4.94 -82.72 -2.80
C ASN A 331 4.39 -81.54 -3.61
N GLN A 332 3.29 -81.73 -4.35
CA GLN A 332 2.63 -80.63 -5.07
C GLN A 332 2.07 -79.59 -4.10
N ARG A 333 1.44 -80.03 -2.99
CA ARG A 333 0.97 -79.13 -1.93
C ARG A 333 2.14 -78.40 -1.28
N LEU A 334 3.23 -79.09 -0.96
CA LEU A 334 4.45 -78.50 -0.40
C LEU A 334 5.10 -77.53 -1.38
N ALA A 335 5.14 -77.83 -2.67
CA ALA A 335 5.63 -76.90 -3.69
C ALA A 335 4.80 -75.61 -3.76
N VAL A 336 3.46 -75.71 -3.62
CA VAL A 336 2.59 -74.54 -3.50
C VAL A 336 2.92 -73.77 -2.22
N VAL A 337 3.08 -74.45 -1.08
CA VAL A 337 3.44 -73.82 0.20
C VAL A 337 4.81 -73.14 0.11
N GLU A 338 5.83 -73.78 -0.45
CA GLU A 338 7.15 -73.20 -0.70
C GLU A 338 7.09 -72.01 -1.65
N ALA A 339 6.27 -72.08 -2.71
CA ALA A 339 6.07 -70.94 -3.60
C ALA A 339 5.38 -69.77 -2.87
N THR A 340 4.40 -70.05 -2.01
CA THR A 340 3.78 -69.00 -1.17
C THR A 340 4.75 -68.47 -0.12
N TYR A 341 5.57 -69.32 0.48
CA TYR A 341 6.60 -68.92 1.44
C TYR A 341 7.65 -68.04 0.76
N LYS A 342 8.18 -68.43 -0.40
CA LYS A 342 9.11 -67.62 -1.18
C LYS A 342 8.51 -66.27 -1.59
N LYS A 343 7.23 -66.24 -1.95
CA LYS A 343 6.51 -64.98 -2.22
C LYS A 343 6.40 -64.10 -0.98
N LEU A 344 6.02 -64.68 0.16
CA LEU A 344 5.93 -63.98 1.44
C LEU A 344 7.30 -63.53 1.95
N GLU A 345 8.35 -64.31 1.72
CA GLU A 345 9.73 -63.98 2.08
C GLU A 345 10.28 -62.86 1.20
N ALA A 346 10.02 -62.90 -0.12
CA ALA A 346 10.34 -61.82 -1.03
C ALA A 346 9.56 -60.54 -0.68
N GLN A 347 8.28 -60.67 -0.33
CA GLN A 347 7.46 -59.56 0.14
C GLN A 347 7.98 -58.99 1.46
N ALA A 348 8.32 -59.83 2.44
CA ALA A 348 8.92 -59.38 3.70
C ALA A 348 10.31 -58.74 3.51
N ALA A 349 11.11 -59.23 2.56
CA ALA A 349 12.39 -58.61 2.19
C ALA A 349 12.18 -57.25 1.52
N GLN A 350 11.18 -57.13 0.65
CA GLN A 350 10.78 -55.87 0.03
C GLN A 350 10.23 -54.88 1.06
N ASP A 351 9.39 -55.35 1.99
CA ASP A 351 8.85 -54.55 3.08
C ASP A 351 9.97 -54.06 4.00
N ARG A 352 10.95 -54.91 4.35
CA ARG A 352 12.15 -54.51 5.09
C ARG A 352 13.00 -53.49 4.34
N ALA A 353 13.19 -53.66 3.04
CA ALA A 353 13.91 -52.69 2.21
C ALA A 353 13.16 -51.35 2.13
N SER A 354 11.84 -51.39 2.04
CA SER A 354 11.00 -50.19 2.06
C SER A 354 11.01 -49.52 3.44
N ALA A 355 11.06 -50.31 4.52
CA ALA A 355 11.14 -49.83 5.89
C ALA A 355 12.50 -49.15 6.15
N SER A 356 13.61 -49.77 5.73
CA SER A 356 14.93 -49.15 5.86
C SER A 356 15.07 -47.91 4.98
N GLN A 357 14.49 -47.88 3.78
CA GLN A 357 14.38 -46.67 2.97
C GLN A 357 13.58 -45.58 3.69
N LYS A 358 12.43 -45.92 4.28
CA LYS A 358 11.62 -44.98 5.06
C LYS A 358 12.35 -44.48 6.29
N GLU A 359 13.04 -45.35 7.02
CA GLU A 359 13.90 -44.98 8.15
C GLU A 359 14.98 -44.00 7.71
N HIS A 360 15.67 -44.26 6.60
CA HIS A 360 16.68 -43.34 6.08
C HIS A 360 16.08 -41.99 5.65
N THR A 361 14.91 -41.99 5.00
CA THR A 361 14.21 -40.73 4.69
C THR A 361 13.77 -39.99 5.95
N PHE A 362 13.34 -40.71 6.99
CA PHE A 362 12.97 -40.13 8.27
C PHE A 362 14.19 -39.54 8.99
N GLU A 363 15.33 -40.23 8.99
CA GLU A 363 16.59 -39.72 9.52
C GLU A 363 17.02 -38.43 8.80
N MET A 364 16.95 -38.40 7.47
CA MET A 364 17.24 -37.22 6.67
C MET A 364 16.28 -36.07 7.02
N LEU A 365 14.98 -36.33 7.07
CA LEU A 365 13.97 -35.34 7.46
C LEU A 365 14.14 -34.87 8.92
N MET A 366 14.61 -35.73 9.82
CA MET A 366 14.92 -35.38 11.19
C MET A 366 16.16 -34.48 11.28
N MET A 367 17.17 -34.75 10.45
CA MET A 367 18.34 -33.87 10.31
C MET A 367 17.93 -32.51 9.72
N ASP A 368 17.09 -32.49 8.69
CA ASP A 368 16.56 -31.26 8.10
C ASP A 368 15.70 -30.49 9.09
N LYS A 369 14.81 -31.18 9.82
CA LYS A 369 14.03 -30.58 10.91
C LYS A 369 14.95 -29.98 11.97
N ALA A 370 16.01 -30.68 12.37
CA ALA A 370 16.96 -30.18 13.36
C ALA A 370 17.74 -28.96 12.83
N TYR A 371 18.13 -28.95 11.56
CA TYR A 371 18.78 -27.81 10.90
C TYR A 371 17.84 -26.61 10.83
N LEU A 372 16.62 -26.80 10.32
CA LEU A 372 15.61 -25.76 10.21
C LEU A 372 15.20 -25.24 11.58
N SER A 373 15.07 -26.10 12.60
CA SER A 373 14.79 -25.67 13.97
C SER A 373 15.92 -24.78 14.52
N LYS A 374 17.18 -25.17 14.33
CA LYS A 374 18.33 -24.33 14.69
C LYS A 374 18.36 -23.01 13.92
N GLN A 375 17.96 -23.02 12.64
CA GLN A 375 17.87 -21.81 11.82
C GLN A 375 16.75 -20.90 12.32
N VAL A 376 15.59 -21.46 12.66
CA VAL A 376 14.49 -20.73 13.29
C VAL A 376 14.95 -20.14 14.61
N ASP A 377 15.55 -20.91 15.50
CA ASP A 377 16.06 -20.41 16.79
C ASP A 377 17.06 -19.27 16.60
N PHE A 378 18.01 -19.43 15.65
CA PHE A 378 18.97 -18.38 15.31
C PHE A 378 18.30 -17.11 14.79
N LEU A 379 17.34 -17.23 13.87
CA LEU A 379 16.58 -16.08 13.34
C LEU A 379 15.72 -15.44 14.42
N THR A 380 15.14 -16.24 15.33
CA THR A 380 14.34 -15.75 16.45
C THR A 380 15.21 -14.97 17.44
N ASP A 381 16.42 -15.44 17.72
CA ASP A 381 17.38 -14.72 18.54
C ASP A 381 17.93 -13.46 17.85
N GLN A 382 18.12 -13.49 16.53
CA GLN A 382 18.42 -12.27 15.77
C GLN A 382 17.27 -11.26 15.81
N GLN A 383 16.04 -11.73 15.66
CA GLN A 383 14.84 -10.90 15.78
C GLN A 383 14.75 -10.27 17.17
N ARG A 384 14.94 -11.04 18.24
CA ARG A 384 14.97 -10.50 19.62
C ARG A 384 16.07 -9.45 19.80
N LYS A 385 17.24 -9.65 19.20
CA LYS A 385 18.34 -8.67 19.25
C LYS A 385 17.97 -7.37 18.53
N THR A 386 17.40 -7.45 17.32
CA THR A 386 17.00 -6.26 16.58
C THR A 386 15.82 -5.55 17.23
N GLU A 387 14.87 -6.29 17.81
CA GLU A 387 13.79 -5.75 18.64
C GLU A 387 14.33 -5.02 19.87
N ALA A 388 15.27 -5.61 20.61
CA ALA A 388 15.90 -4.96 21.76
C ALA A 388 16.69 -3.70 21.36
N GLU A 389 17.40 -3.73 20.22
CA GLU A 389 18.05 -2.53 19.66
C GLU A 389 17.03 -1.45 19.28
N LEU A 390 15.89 -1.86 18.70
CA LEU A 390 14.81 -0.95 18.34
C LEU A 390 14.21 -0.31 19.59
N GLU A 391 13.90 -1.09 20.62
CA GLU A 391 13.43 -0.58 21.92
C GLU A 391 14.43 0.40 22.54
N LEU A 392 15.74 0.11 22.45
CA LEU A 392 16.77 1.02 22.93
C LEU A 392 16.80 2.32 22.12
N ARG A 393 16.67 2.25 20.79
CA ARG A 393 16.57 3.43 19.92
C ARG A 393 15.30 4.23 20.21
N GLU A 394 14.17 3.58 20.42
CA GLU A 394 12.90 4.23 20.80
C GLU A 394 12.99 4.91 22.17
N LYS A 395 13.56 4.22 23.18
CA LYS A 395 13.87 4.83 24.48
C LYS A 395 14.76 6.05 24.30
N LYS A 396 15.78 5.98 23.44
CA LYS A 396 16.66 7.12 23.16
C LYS A 396 15.95 8.26 22.43
N ILE A 397 15.06 7.96 21.49
CA ILE A 397 14.23 8.96 20.82
C ILE A 397 13.30 9.63 21.83
N ASN A 398 12.69 8.88 22.73
CA ASN A 398 11.82 9.41 23.78
C ASN A 398 12.59 10.29 24.77
N GLU A 399 13.79 9.87 25.20
CA GLU A 399 14.70 10.69 26.00
C GLU A 399 15.10 11.97 25.27
N LEU A 400 15.50 11.89 24.00
CA LEU A 400 15.89 13.04 23.21
C LEU A 400 14.70 13.96 22.93
N SER A 401 13.50 13.41 22.74
CA SER A 401 12.26 14.17 22.59
C SER A 401 11.91 14.88 23.90
N ARG A 402 12.08 14.21 25.04
CA ARG A 402 11.92 14.81 26.37
C ARG A 402 12.96 15.90 26.63
N HIS A 403 14.23 15.67 26.30
CA HIS A 403 15.26 16.69 26.40
C HIS A 403 15.02 17.85 25.44
N LYS A 404 14.52 17.57 24.24
CA LYS A 404 14.08 18.59 23.29
C LYS A 404 12.95 19.42 23.90
N THR A 405 11.89 18.81 24.44
CA THR A 405 10.81 19.55 25.10
C THR A 405 11.30 20.30 26.32
N GLU A 406 12.16 19.73 27.16
CA GLU A 406 12.76 20.41 28.32
C GLU A 406 13.64 21.60 27.90
N LEU A 407 14.41 21.48 26.82
CA LEU A 407 15.19 22.59 26.26
C LEU A 407 14.30 23.64 25.61
N PHE A 408 13.25 23.24 24.91
CA PHE A 408 12.24 24.16 24.39
C PHE A 408 11.52 24.88 25.53
N GLU A 409 11.11 24.20 26.59
CA GLU A 409 10.52 24.80 27.77
C GLU A 409 11.49 25.74 28.47
N LYS A 410 12.77 25.37 28.61
CA LYS A 410 13.81 26.25 29.15
C LYS A 410 14.06 27.46 28.26
N LEU A 411 14.05 27.28 26.94
CA LEU A 411 14.21 28.36 25.97
C LEU A 411 12.98 29.28 25.99
N MET A 412 11.77 28.74 25.96
CA MET A 412 10.52 29.48 26.09
C MET A 412 10.41 30.18 27.44
N ALA A 413 10.87 29.56 28.53
CA ALA A 413 10.93 30.18 29.84
C ALA A 413 12.00 31.28 29.88
N ALA A 414 13.16 31.07 29.25
CA ALA A 414 14.21 32.08 29.12
C ALA A 414 13.79 33.22 28.19
N GLU A 415 13.06 32.96 27.11
CA GLU A 415 12.47 33.94 26.20
C GLU A 415 11.29 34.66 26.84
N ALA A 416 10.48 33.99 27.67
CA ALA A 416 9.45 34.62 28.47
C ALA A 416 10.04 35.44 29.62
N LEU A 417 11.16 35.01 30.23
CA LEU A 417 11.89 35.79 31.22
C LEU A 417 12.61 36.96 30.57
N LYS A 418 13.28 36.77 29.44
CA LYS A 418 13.87 37.85 28.63
C LYS A 418 12.79 38.79 28.13
N GLY A 419 11.68 38.27 27.62
CA GLY A 419 10.50 39.02 27.23
C GLY A 419 9.94 39.80 28.41
N ARG A 420 9.78 39.22 29.59
CA ARG A 420 9.38 39.95 30.81
C ARG A 420 10.43 40.95 31.27
N HIS A 421 11.72 40.68 31.11
CA HIS A 421 12.81 41.59 31.49
C HIS A 421 12.97 42.73 30.51
N GLU A 422 12.81 42.48 29.21
CA GLU A 422 12.79 43.44 28.12
C GLU A 422 11.50 44.23 28.18
N GLU A 423 10.34 43.63 28.41
CA GLU A 423 9.07 44.31 28.69
C GLU A 423 9.17 45.13 29.98
N ALA A 424 9.73 44.61 31.08
CA ALA A 424 9.91 45.39 32.30
C ALA A 424 10.95 46.51 32.12
N ARG A 425 12.00 46.29 31.32
CA ARG A 425 13.00 47.29 30.98
C ARG A 425 12.41 48.35 30.06
N LEU A 426 11.67 47.95 29.02
CA LEU A 426 10.94 48.82 28.11
C LEU A 426 9.81 49.53 28.83
N GLN A 427 9.13 48.92 29.80
CA GLN A 427 8.15 49.58 30.66
C GLN A 427 8.82 50.58 31.60
N LYS A 428 10.00 50.27 32.15
CA LYS A 428 10.80 51.23 32.92
C LYS A 428 11.36 52.35 32.07
N GLU A 429 11.83 52.06 30.86
CA GLU A 429 12.33 53.04 29.90
C GLU A 429 11.18 53.87 29.33
N LEU A 430 10.01 53.28 29.07
CA LEU A 430 8.79 53.97 28.69
C LEU A 430 8.26 54.81 29.84
N ALA A 431 8.25 54.31 31.08
CA ALA A 431 7.87 55.09 32.26
C ALA A 431 8.85 56.23 32.50
N ALA A 432 10.16 56.00 32.36
CA ALA A 432 11.18 57.05 32.46
C ALA A 432 11.11 58.05 31.31
N LEU A 433 10.81 57.60 30.08
CA LEU A 433 10.56 58.47 28.93
C LEU A 433 9.23 59.19 29.09
N GLN A 434 8.20 58.59 29.67
CA GLN A 434 6.92 59.22 29.99
C GLN A 434 7.09 60.25 31.09
N GLU A 435 7.78 59.94 32.19
CA GLU A 435 8.13 60.89 33.25
C GLU A 435 9.03 62.00 32.73
N ARG A 436 10.02 61.69 31.88
CA ARG A 436 10.89 62.69 31.27
C ARG A 436 10.13 63.55 30.27
N THR A 437 9.27 62.98 29.43
CA THR A 437 8.42 63.75 28.52
C THR A 437 7.36 64.53 29.27
N HIS A 438 6.81 64.03 30.38
CA HIS A 438 5.92 64.78 31.25
C HIS A 438 6.66 65.92 31.95
N ALA A 439 7.86 65.68 32.48
CA ALA A 439 8.71 66.71 33.06
C ALA A 439 9.17 67.73 32.02
N ASP A 440 9.51 67.30 30.80
CA ASP A 440 9.86 68.18 29.68
C ASP A 440 8.62 68.94 29.19
N LEU A 441 7.43 68.34 29.17
CA LEU A 441 6.17 69.02 28.84
C LEU A 441 5.78 70.01 29.93
N GLU A 442 5.96 69.68 31.21
CA GLU A 442 5.75 70.58 32.34
C GLU A 442 6.77 71.71 32.31
N LYS A 443 8.04 71.40 32.02
CA LYS A 443 9.09 72.39 31.83
C LYS A 443 8.78 73.29 30.64
N ILE A 444 8.34 72.76 29.50
CA ILE A 444 7.88 73.54 28.35
C ILE A 444 6.65 74.36 28.74
N ARG A 445 5.68 73.82 29.49
CA ARG A 445 4.51 74.58 29.96
C ARG A 445 4.91 75.73 30.88
N VAL A 446 5.84 75.50 31.80
CA VAL A 446 6.37 76.53 32.70
C VAL A 446 7.21 77.53 31.92
N GLU A 447 8.12 77.10 31.06
CA GLU A 447 8.97 77.99 30.24
C GLU A 447 8.15 78.80 29.24
N THR A 448 7.11 78.21 28.63
CA THR A 448 6.17 78.93 27.76
C THR A 448 5.28 79.86 28.57
N ALA A 449 4.80 79.45 29.75
CA ALA A 449 4.08 80.36 30.66
C ALA A 449 4.96 81.52 31.11
N ASP A 450 6.20 81.26 31.51
CA ASP A 450 7.20 82.26 31.90
C ASP A 450 7.63 83.13 30.71
N ALA A 451 7.71 82.57 29.50
CA ALA A 451 7.95 83.33 28.28
C ALA A 451 6.75 84.24 27.97
N TYR A 452 5.53 83.72 28.03
CA TYR A 452 4.31 84.53 27.87
C TYR A 452 4.16 85.56 28.99
N GLU A 453 4.56 85.26 30.21
CA GLU A 453 4.57 86.22 31.31
C GLU A 453 5.64 87.29 31.11
N ARG A 454 6.84 86.92 30.67
CA ARG A 454 7.91 87.86 30.32
C ARG A 454 7.51 88.74 29.15
N GLU A 455 6.96 88.16 28.08
CA GLU A 455 6.42 88.88 26.93
C GLU A 455 5.24 89.75 27.35
N ALA A 456 4.32 89.27 28.19
CA ALA A 456 3.22 90.09 28.69
C ALA A 456 3.71 91.21 29.62
N ARG A 457 4.77 91.00 30.41
CA ARG A 457 5.43 92.06 31.19
C ARG A 457 6.08 93.07 30.26
N LEU A 458 6.87 92.62 29.29
CA LEU A 458 7.48 93.47 28.27
C LEU A 458 6.44 94.25 27.46
N LEU A 459 5.34 93.61 27.04
CA LEU A 459 4.25 94.26 26.33
C LEU A 459 3.50 95.25 27.22
N ARG A 460 3.36 94.98 28.53
CA ARG A 460 2.83 95.97 29.49
C ARG A 460 3.81 97.13 29.68
N GLU A 461 5.10 96.87 29.83
CA GLU A 461 6.14 97.91 29.94
C GLU A 461 6.25 98.75 28.66
N LEU A 462 6.18 98.13 27.48
CA LEU A 462 6.13 98.82 26.19
C LEU A 462 4.83 99.59 26.01
N ARG A 463 3.68 99.04 26.43
CA ARG A 463 2.39 99.75 26.44
C ARG A 463 2.45 100.94 27.40
N ASP A 464 3.01 100.76 28.59
CA ASP A 464 3.11 101.81 29.61
C ASP A 464 4.14 102.87 29.18
N GLY A 465 5.24 102.46 28.55
CA GLY A 465 6.20 103.34 27.89
C GLY A 465 5.56 104.11 26.75
N ALA A 466 4.83 103.45 25.86
CA ALA A 466 4.07 104.10 24.79
C ALA A 466 2.96 105.01 25.35
N ALA A 467 2.33 104.66 26.47
CA ALA A 467 1.34 105.49 27.14
C ALA A 467 1.99 106.72 27.80
N GLN A 468 3.17 106.57 28.39
CA GLN A 468 3.98 107.67 28.90
C GLN A 468 4.44 108.57 27.76
N ASP A 469 4.95 108.03 26.66
CA ASP A 469 5.36 108.81 25.49
C ASP A 469 4.17 109.46 24.81
N ALA A 470 3.01 108.80 24.74
CA ALA A 470 1.76 109.42 24.29
C ALA A 470 1.31 110.53 25.24
N SER A 471 1.50 110.37 26.56
CA SER A 471 1.20 111.43 27.54
C SER A 471 2.16 112.62 27.40
N ARG A 472 3.45 112.37 27.15
CA ARG A 472 4.47 113.38 26.85
C ARG A 472 4.16 114.10 25.54
N ALA A 473 3.80 113.37 24.50
CA ALA A 473 3.39 113.92 23.21
C ALA A 473 2.10 114.73 23.33
N LYS A 474 1.12 114.28 24.13
CA LYS A 474 -0.10 115.04 24.43
C LYS A 474 0.21 116.31 25.23
N ALA A 475 1.12 116.25 26.21
CA ALA A 475 1.56 117.42 26.95
C ALA A 475 2.30 118.41 26.04
N ALA A 476 3.23 117.94 25.21
CA ALA A 476 3.92 118.76 24.21
C ALA A 476 2.94 119.35 23.19
N LEU A 477 1.93 118.60 22.75
CA LEU A 477 0.88 119.10 21.85
C LEU A 477 -0.01 120.13 22.55
N ALA A 478 -0.35 119.94 23.82
CA ALA A 478 -1.09 120.92 24.61
C ALA A 478 -0.27 122.20 24.85
N GLU A 479 1.04 122.09 25.10
CA GLU A 479 1.96 123.23 25.15
C GLU A 479 2.07 123.92 23.79
N LEU A 480 2.19 123.18 22.69
CA LEU A 480 2.24 123.74 21.34
C LEU A 480 0.90 124.41 20.97
N GLN A 481 -0.23 123.85 21.39
CA GLN A 481 -1.55 124.44 21.25
C GLN A 481 -1.67 125.70 22.09
N ALA A 482 -1.22 125.71 23.35
CA ALA A 482 -1.22 126.91 24.18
C ALA A 482 -0.30 128.00 23.60
N LEU A 483 0.84 127.63 23.02
CA LEU A 483 1.71 128.55 22.27
C LEU A 483 1.02 129.04 20.99
N HIS A 484 0.31 128.16 20.28
CA HIS A 484 -0.47 128.53 19.11
C HIS A 484 -1.60 129.50 19.47
N GLU A 485 -2.38 129.22 20.51
CA GLU A 485 -3.40 130.12 21.04
C GLU A 485 -2.79 131.44 21.49
N LYS A 486 -1.65 131.42 22.20
CA LYS A 486 -0.94 132.65 22.60
C LYS A 486 -0.48 133.46 21.39
N THR A 487 0.03 132.81 20.35
CA THR A 487 0.43 133.46 19.10
C THR A 487 -0.76 133.94 18.27
N CYS A 488 -1.88 133.23 18.28
CA CYS A 488 -3.15 133.67 17.69
C CYS A 488 -3.72 134.87 18.42
N LEU A 489 -3.68 134.89 19.76
CA LEU A 489 -4.06 136.06 20.56
C LEU A 489 -3.13 137.24 20.30
N ALA A 490 -1.81 137.02 20.26
CA ALA A 490 -0.85 138.06 19.89
C ALA A 490 -1.07 138.56 18.46
N HIS A 491 -1.36 137.67 17.51
CA HIS A 491 -1.71 138.02 16.15
C HIS A 491 -3.02 138.82 16.12
N ALA A 492 -4.07 138.40 16.82
CA ALA A 492 -5.33 139.12 16.91
C ALA A 492 -5.17 140.50 17.57
N GLU A 493 -4.33 140.63 18.58
CA GLU A 493 -3.96 141.92 19.18
C GLU A 493 -3.22 142.81 18.18
N VAL A 494 -2.27 142.25 17.41
CA VAL A 494 -1.56 142.98 16.35
C VAL A 494 -2.53 143.36 15.23
N THR A 495 -3.41 142.46 14.78
CA THR A 495 -4.45 142.75 13.79
C THR A 495 -5.37 143.85 14.30
N ARG A 496 -5.83 143.78 15.54
CA ARG A 496 -6.65 144.84 16.15
C ARG A 496 -5.88 146.17 16.23
N ARG A 497 -4.59 146.17 16.55
CA ARG A 497 -3.75 147.39 16.52
C ARG A 497 -3.62 147.94 15.10
N LEU A 498 -3.41 147.08 14.11
CA LEU A 498 -3.35 147.46 12.70
C LEU A 498 -4.71 147.96 12.20
N GLU A 499 -5.82 147.33 12.56
CA GLU A 499 -7.18 147.79 12.26
C GLU A 499 -7.46 149.14 12.92
N GLN A 500 -7.07 149.33 14.18
CA GLN A 500 -7.13 150.63 14.87
C GLN A 500 -6.29 151.68 14.15
N GLN A 501 -5.08 151.34 13.68
CA GLN A 501 -4.24 152.21 12.86
C GLN A 501 -4.86 152.50 11.50
N VAL A 502 -5.50 151.53 10.86
CA VAL A 502 -6.21 151.72 9.58
C VAL A 502 -7.39 152.66 9.80
N VAL A 503 -8.17 152.49 10.87
CA VAL A 503 -9.27 153.39 11.21
C VAL A 503 -8.75 154.79 11.53
N SER A 504 -7.68 154.92 12.31
CA SER A 504 -7.08 156.24 12.61
C SER A 504 -6.56 156.91 11.33
N LEU A 505 -5.84 156.18 10.47
CA LEU A 505 -5.40 156.66 9.16
C LEU A 505 -6.56 156.98 8.22
N GLN A 506 -7.67 156.24 8.28
CA GLN A 506 -8.88 156.57 7.52
C GLN A 506 -9.56 157.83 8.07
N THR A 507 -9.58 158.04 9.39
CA THR A 507 -10.08 159.30 9.97
C THR A 507 -9.18 160.47 9.64
N GLU A 508 -7.85 160.29 9.66
CA GLU A 508 -6.88 161.28 9.21
C GLU A 508 -7.05 161.54 7.72
N LEU A 509 -7.20 160.52 6.87
CA LEU A 509 -7.46 160.68 5.44
C LEU A 509 -8.76 161.44 5.20
N LYS A 510 -9.83 161.14 5.94
CA LYS A 510 -11.10 161.89 5.87
C LYS A 510 -10.91 163.33 6.32
N GLN A 511 -10.19 163.57 7.41
CA GLN A 511 -9.89 164.92 7.87
C GLN A 511 -9.04 165.67 6.83
N ARG A 512 -8.00 165.05 6.28
CA ARG A 512 -7.16 165.61 5.20
C ARG A 512 -7.95 165.80 3.91
N SER A 513 -8.92 164.97 3.60
CA SER A 513 -9.78 165.13 2.42
C SER A 513 -10.81 166.26 2.62
N PHE A 514 -11.32 166.46 3.84
CA PHE A 514 -12.10 167.64 4.21
C PHE A 514 -11.25 168.91 4.17
N GLU A 515 -10.04 168.88 4.73
CA GLU A 515 -9.07 169.98 4.62
C GLU A 515 -8.74 170.26 3.15
N LEU A 516 -8.49 169.24 2.32
CA LEU A 516 -8.27 169.40 0.87
C LEU A 516 -9.50 169.95 0.15
N SER A 517 -10.70 169.52 0.51
CA SER A 517 -11.94 170.07 -0.05
C SER A 517 -12.12 171.52 0.36
N HIS A 518 -11.84 171.87 1.61
CA HIS A 518 -11.84 173.24 2.10
C HIS A 518 -10.79 174.07 1.36
N PHE A 519 -9.56 173.57 1.21
CA PHE A 519 -8.50 174.20 0.42
C PHE A 519 -8.89 174.35 -1.05
N LYS A 520 -9.57 173.39 -1.67
CA LYS A 520 -10.07 173.50 -3.05
C LYS A 520 -11.10 174.62 -3.18
N VAL A 521 -12.01 174.75 -2.22
CA VAL A 521 -12.97 175.86 -2.20
C VAL A 521 -12.23 177.20 -2.03
N VAL A 522 -11.29 177.27 -1.08
CA VAL A 522 -10.46 178.47 -0.90
C VAL A 522 -9.65 178.78 -2.16
N VAL A 523 -9.07 177.78 -2.83
CA VAL A 523 -8.33 177.96 -4.09
C VAL A 523 -9.26 178.46 -5.18
N ALA A 524 -10.46 177.90 -5.34
CA ALA A 524 -11.44 178.40 -6.32
C ALA A 524 -11.88 179.84 -6.01
N GLU A 525 -12.08 180.21 -4.74
CA GLU A 525 -12.33 181.58 -4.32
C GLU A 525 -11.14 182.50 -4.61
N LYS A 526 -9.90 182.03 -4.37
CA LYS A 526 -8.68 182.76 -4.69
C LYS A 526 -8.45 182.89 -6.19
N GLU A 527 -8.76 181.87 -7.00
CA GLU A 527 -8.72 181.93 -8.46
C GLU A 527 -9.73 182.93 -9.00
N GLN A 528 -10.95 182.98 -8.44
CA GLN A 528 -11.92 184.01 -8.79
C GLN A 528 -11.45 185.41 -8.37
N LEU A 529 -10.87 185.56 -7.17
CA LEU A 529 -10.27 186.81 -6.74
C LEU A 529 -9.12 187.22 -7.65
N VAL A 530 -8.23 186.29 -8.02
CA VAL A 530 -7.12 186.50 -8.94
C VAL A 530 -7.64 186.90 -10.33
N GLY A 531 -8.68 186.24 -10.84
CA GLY A 531 -9.34 186.62 -12.09
C GLY A 531 -9.91 188.04 -12.03
N ARG A 532 -10.57 188.41 -10.93
CA ARG A 532 -11.06 189.79 -10.71
C ARG A 532 -9.92 190.79 -10.62
N THR A 533 -8.84 190.48 -9.90
CA THR A 533 -7.68 191.37 -9.77
C THR A 533 -6.89 191.44 -11.06
N ASN A 534 -6.83 190.38 -11.87
CA ASN A 534 -6.18 190.38 -13.18
C ASN A 534 -6.96 191.25 -14.14
N MET A 535 -8.29 191.11 -14.21
CA MET A 535 -9.13 192.02 -14.99
C MET A 535 -8.98 193.47 -14.50
N GLN A 536 -8.88 193.72 -13.18
CA GLN A 536 -8.58 195.06 -12.66
C GLN A 536 -7.18 195.53 -13.03
N ASN A 537 -6.16 194.66 -12.99
CA ASN A 537 -4.79 194.98 -13.33
C ASN A 537 -4.65 195.25 -14.83
N GLU A 538 -5.28 194.49 -15.71
CA GLU A 538 -5.35 194.76 -17.15
C GLU A 538 -6.00 196.13 -17.39
N LEU A 539 -7.13 196.42 -16.73
CA LEU A 539 -7.80 197.72 -16.82
C LEU A 539 -6.93 198.88 -16.29
N LEU A 540 -6.16 198.64 -15.23
CA LEU A 540 -5.23 199.61 -14.64
C LEU A 540 -3.95 199.77 -15.47
N GLN A 541 -3.44 198.70 -16.08
CA GLN A 541 -2.30 198.70 -17.00
C GLN A 541 -2.66 199.46 -18.28
N ASP A 542 -3.85 199.25 -18.83
CA ASP A 542 -4.36 200.03 -19.96
C ASP A 542 -4.52 201.51 -19.58
N LYS A 543 -5.04 201.81 -18.39
CA LYS A 543 -5.07 203.18 -17.86
C LYS A 543 -3.67 203.77 -17.66
N LEU A 544 -2.73 203.00 -17.14
CA LEU A 544 -1.35 203.42 -16.92
C LEU A 544 -0.61 203.64 -18.24
N ALA A 545 -0.82 202.80 -19.26
CA ALA A 545 -0.25 203.00 -20.58
C ALA A 545 -0.73 204.33 -21.19
N VAL A 546 -2.04 204.59 -21.12
CA VAL A 546 -2.61 205.86 -21.59
C VAL A 546 -2.16 207.07 -20.75
N LEU A 547 -1.99 206.90 -19.43
CA LEU A 547 -1.49 207.96 -18.54
C LEU A 547 0.01 208.20 -18.69
N MET A 548 0.83 207.16 -18.89
CA MET A 548 2.26 207.26 -19.19
C MET A 548 2.50 208.00 -20.49
N ASP A 549 1.75 207.67 -21.54
CA ASP A 549 1.89 208.34 -22.83
C ASP A 549 1.51 209.83 -22.73
N LYS A 550 0.50 210.16 -21.91
CA LYS A 550 0.14 211.56 -21.60
C LYS A 550 1.17 212.26 -20.71
N TYR A 551 1.67 211.57 -19.69
CA TYR A 551 2.62 212.13 -18.74
C TYR A 551 3.97 212.40 -19.41
N ARG A 552 4.50 211.47 -20.20
CA ARG A 552 5.75 211.67 -20.96
C ARG A 552 5.61 212.83 -21.96
N ALA A 553 4.44 213.00 -22.57
CA ALA A 553 4.19 214.17 -23.42
C ALA A 553 4.19 215.49 -22.61
N LEU A 554 3.49 215.54 -21.47
CA LEU A 554 3.39 216.72 -20.60
C LEU A 554 4.70 217.08 -19.90
N GLU A 555 5.50 216.10 -19.49
CA GLU A 555 6.75 216.32 -18.78
C GLU A 555 7.85 216.88 -19.71
N VAL A 556 7.86 216.46 -20.98
CA VAL A 556 8.70 217.07 -22.02
C VAL A 556 8.27 218.53 -22.27
N GLU A 557 6.96 218.81 -22.29
CA GLU A 557 6.45 220.18 -22.40
C GLU A 557 6.82 221.05 -21.18
N HIS A 558 6.66 220.52 -19.96
CA HIS A 558 6.92 221.26 -18.73
C HIS A 558 8.40 221.57 -18.51
N ASN A 559 9.29 220.58 -18.67
CA ASN A 559 10.72 220.81 -18.52
C ASN A 559 11.24 221.86 -19.52
N SER A 560 10.61 221.94 -20.71
CA SER A 560 10.90 223.00 -21.67
C SER A 560 10.38 224.37 -21.19
N HIS A 561 9.27 224.40 -20.46
CA HIS A 561 8.65 225.61 -19.93
C HIS A 561 9.37 226.13 -18.69
N VAL A 562 9.81 225.29 -17.74
CA VAL A 562 10.50 225.74 -16.52
C VAL A 562 11.91 226.24 -16.77
N ASN A 563 12.68 225.56 -17.62
CA ASN A 563 14.01 226.04 -17.98
C ASN A 563 13.95 227.34 -18.81
N ARG A 564 12.89 227.52 -19.62
CA ARG A 564 12.57 228.82 -20.24
C ARG A 564 12.00 229.81 -19.25
N ALA A 565 11.30 229.34 -18.21
CA ALA A 565 10.72 230.08 -17.08
C ALA A 565 11.78 230.62 -16.12
N LEU A 566 12.85 231.08 -16.73
CA LEU A 566 13.22 232.42 -16.43
C LEU A 566 14.10 232.46 -15.18
N ALA A 567 15.38 232.12 -15.28
CA ALA A 567 16.29 232.68 -16.29
C ALA A 567 16.09 234.20 -16.51
N ALA A 568 14.94 234.70 -16.95
CA ALA A 568 14.59 236.11 -16.92
C ALA A 568 14.18 236.66 -15.53
N ALA A 569 13.93 235.84 -14.51
CA ALA A 569 13.86 236.36 -13.14
C ALA A 569 15.25 236.83 -12.64
N ALA A 570 16.33 236.18 -13.11
CA ALA A 570 17.71 236.55 -12.75
C ALA A 570 18.22 237.85 -13.44
N ALA A 571 17.49 238.41 -14.41
CA ALA A 571 17.97 239.50 -15.25
C ALA A 571 17.40 240.90 -14.93
N ALA A 572 16.22 241.02 -14.31
CA ALA A 572 15.49 242.29 -14.27
C ALA A 572 15.75 243.21 -13.04
N VAL A 573 16.67 242.88 -12.13
CA VAL A 573 16.84 243.63 -10.85
C VAL A 573 18.17 244.41 -10.73
N ALA A 574 19.11 244.33 -11.68
CA ALA A 574 20.44 244.98 -11.58
C ALA A 574 20.57 246.40 -12.20
N ALA A 575 19.52 247.04 -12.73
CA ALA A 575 19.71 248.26 -13.55
C ALA A 575 18.77 249.47 -13.34
N SER A 576 17.85 249.54 -12.37
CA SER A 576 17.19 250.82 -12.02
C SER A 576 16.75 250.89 -10.56
N GLY A 577 17.62 251.52 -9.78
CA GLY A 577 17.49 251.70 -8.35
C GLY A 577 16.37 252.65 -7.93
N GLY A 578 16.03 252.48 -6.65
CA GLY A 578 15.10 253.31 -5.90
C GLY A 578 14.19 252.43 -5.05
N GLN A 579 14.62 252.14 -3.82
CA GLN A 579 13.85 251.47 -2.76
C GLN A 579 13.60 249.96 -2.95
N THR A 580 14.35 249.12 -2.21
CA THR A 580 14.26 247.65 -2.28
C THR A 580 13.82 247.02 -0.96
N ARG A 581 12.67 246.35 -1.09
CA ARG A 581 11.91 245.58 -0.10
C ARG A 581 12.46 244.16 0.04
N GLY A 582 12.35 243.62 1.26
CA GLY A 582 12.65 242.22 1.59
C GLY A 582 11.76 241.72 2.72
N SER A 583 10.47 241.61 2.43
CA SER A 583 9.55 240.79 3.21
C SER A 583 9.60 239.36 2.65
N ALA A 584 10.22 238.44 3.40
CA ALA A 584 10.38 237.02 3.09
C ALA A 584 9.87 236.21 4.31
N ALA A 585 8.74 235.53 4.19
CA ALA A 585 8.50 234.27 3.48
C ALA A 585 8.56 233.13 4.49
N ALA A 586 7.36 232.88 5.00
CA ALA A 586 7.00 231.79 5.88
C ALA A 586 7.57 230.46 5.40
N ALA A 587 8.20 229.77 6.34
CA ALA A 587 8.38 228.34 6.35
C ALA A 587 7.73 227.85 7.64
N GLN A 588 6.55 227.26 7.56
CA GLN A 588 6.12 226.31 8.58
C GLN A 588 5.10 225.32 8.02
N GLU A 589 5.31 224.10 8.49
CA GLU A 589 4.49 222.90 8.46
C GLU A 589 2.97 223.13 8.60
N GLY A 590 2.20 222.14 8.13
CA GLY A 590 0.83 221.92 8.56
C GLY A 590 0.64 220.46 9.01
N GLY A 591 0.56 220.27 10.32
CA GLY A 591 0.10 219.06 11.00
C GLY A 591 -0.65 219.45 12.28
N GLY A 592 -1.79 218.78 12.57
CA GLY A 592 -2.46 218.71 13.89
C GLY A 592 -3.27 219.93 14.40
N ALA A 593 -4.50 219.66 14.91
CA ALA A 593 -5.35 220.43 15.87
C ALA A 593 -5.70 221.92 15.55
N ALA A 594 -6.85 222.53 15.84
CA ALA A 594 -8.13 222.18 16.48
C ALA A 594 -9.21 223.26 16.14
N ALA A 595 -10.47 222.90 16.39
CA ALA A 595 -11.62 223.71 16.84
C ALA A 595 -12.31 224.77 15.94
N ALA A 596 -13.63 224.56 15.84
CA ALA A 596 -14.74 225.50 15.96
C ALA A 596 -15.18 226.41 14.78
N ALA A 597 -16.48 226.24 14.47
CA ALA A 597 -17.50 227.23 14.15
C ALA A 597 -17.51 227.99 12.81
N ALA A 598 -18.66 227.84 12.13
CA ALA A 598 -19.51 228.83 11.45
C ALA A 598 -18.94 229.84 10.41
N ALA A 599 -19.61 229.79 9.24
CA ALA A 599 -20.08 230.90 8.38
C ALA A 599 -19.10 231.92 7.74
N GLY A 600 -19.12 231.95 6.40
CA GLY A 600 -19.40 233.14 5.59
C GLY A 600 -18.25 234.09 5.21
N GLY A 601 -18.21 234.44 3.91
CA GLY A 601 -17.97 235.84 3.48
C GLY A 601 -16.61 236.20 2.87
N GLU A 602 -16.62 236.33 1.53
CA GLU A 602 -16.03 237.39 0.69
C GLU A 602 -14.57 237.89 0.83
N GLY A 603 -13.92 238.03 -0.34
CA GLY A 603 -13.35 239.32 -0.73
C GLY A 603 -11.86 239.41 -1.06
N GLY A 604 -11.53 239.32 -2.36
CA GLY A 604 -10.78 240.39 -3.05
C GLY A 604 -9.23 240.40 -3.10
N SER A 605 -8.69 240.10 -4.31
CA SER A 605 -7.56 240.76 -5.04
C SER A 605 -6.12 240.72 -4.46
N GLY A 606 -5.03 240.49 -5.20
CA GLY A 606 -4.81 240.49 -6.64
C GLY A 606 -3.46 239.89 -7.10
N ALA A 607 -3.51 239.40 -8.35
CA ALA A 607 -2.55 238.89 -9.33
C ALA A 607 -1.01 239.06 -9.17
N ALA A 608 -0.27 237.93 -9.01
CA ALA A 608 0.83 237.40 -9.89
C ALA A 608 1.97 236.59 -9.18
N THR A 609 1.90 235.23 -9.00
CA THR A 609 3.09 234.30 -8.76
C THR A 609 2.87 232.74 -8.90
N THR A 610 1.69 232.19 -9.24
CA THR A 610 1.25 230.77 -9.07
C THR A 610 1.77 229.62 -10.00
N LYS A 611 2.88 229.72 -10.75
CA LYS A 611 3.19 228.75 -11.86
C LYS A 611 4.21 227.58 -11.63
N LEU A 612 4.79 227.35 -10.44
CA LEU A 612 5.95 226.42 -10.28
C LEU A 612 5.80 225.16 -9.38
N HIS A 613 4.67 224.91 -8.69
CA HIS A 613 4.59 223.86 -7.64
C HIS A 613 4.00 222.49 -8.04
N VAL A 614 3.61 222.27 -9.30
CA VAL A 614 2.74 221.12 -9.63
C VAL A 614 3.45 219.93 -10.31
N GLU A 615 4.52 220.06 -11.11
CA GLU A 615 5.03 218.90 -11.87
C GLU A 615 5.88 217.84 -11.14
N LEU A 616 6.51 218.07 -9.99
CA LEU A 616 7.60 217.19 -9.51
C LEU A 616 7.17 215.82 -8.92
N ALA A 617 5.90 215.59 -8.60
CA ALA A 617 5.49 214.44 -7.79
C ALA A 617 5.35 213.09 -8.54
N LEU A 618 5.44 213.00 -9.87
CA LEU A 618 4.85 211.87 -10.61
C LEU A 618 5.79 210.73 -11.12
N LEU A 619 7.11 210.89 -11.28
CA LEU A 619 7.93 209.89 -12.00
C LEU A 619 8.38 208.61 -11.25
N LYS A 620 8.38 208.53 -9.91
CA LYS A 620 9.19 207.53 -9.17
C LYS A 620 8.73 206.08 -9.19
N GLN A 621 7.65 205.73 -9.88
CA GLN A 621 6.89 204.53 -9.52
C GLN A 621 7.00 203.33 -10.49
N GLU A 622 7.53 203.42 -11.72
CA GLU A 622 7.19 202.43 -12.77
C GLU A 622 8.15 201.25 -13.04
N ARG A 623 9.39 201.24 -12.55
CA ARG A 623 10.43 200.36 -13.11
C ARG A 623 10.39 198.88 -12.70
N ASP A 624 10.02 198.52 -11.48
CA ASP A 624 10.48 197.26 -10.85
C ASP A 624 9.72 195.94 -11.22
N SER A 625 9.14 195.77 -12.42
CA SER A 625 8.11 194.73 -12.65
C SER A 625 8.36 193.52 -13.61
N LEU A 626 9.28 193.49 -14.59
CA LEU A 626 9.20 192.55 -15.77
C LEU A 626 9.92 191.16 -15.75
N ALA A 627 10.76 190.79 -14.78
CA ALA A 627 11.81 189.75 -14.99
C ALA A 627 11.48 188.25 -14.73
N ARG A 628 10.23 187.78 -14.65
CA ARG A 628 9.92 186.50 -13.95
C ARG A 628 9.33 185.29 -14.76
N GLU A 629 9.34 185.19 -16.10
CA GLU A 629 8.42 184.25 -16.85
C GLU A 629 8.93 182.94 -17.56
N VAL A 630 10.22 182.59 -17.69
CA VAL A 630 10.69 181.60 -18.73
C VAL A 630 10.80 180.10 -18.34
N GLU A 631 10.84 179.69 -17.07
CA GLU A 631 11.37 178.39 -16.61
C GLU A 631 10.55 177.07 -16.85
N LEU A 632 9.49 177.00 -17.68
CA LEU A 632 8.42 175.98 -17.48
C LEU A 632 8.27 174.76 -18.45
N LEU A 633 8.87 174.67 -19.66
CA LEU A 633 8.40 173.74 -20.74
C LEU A 633 9.00 172.31 -20.86
N GLN A 634 10.06 171.90 -20.14
CA GLN A 634 10.87 170.72 -20.49
C GLN A 634 10.34 169.32 -20.06
N GLY A 635 9.26 169.21 -19.30
CA GLY A 635 8.94 167.97 -18.56
C GLY A 635 8.28 166.74 -19.25
N ARG A 636 8.07 166.61 -20.57
CA ARG A 636 7.06 165.65 -21.15
C ARG A 636 7.51 164.35 -21.90
N LEU A 637 8.78 164.09 -22.23
CA LEU A 637 9.20 163.03 -23.19
C LEU A 637 9.29 161.58 -22.65
N ALA A 638 9.38 161.37 -21.34
CA ALA A 638 9.96 160.14 -20.76
C ALA A 638 9.10 158.83 -20.74
N ALA A 639 7.92 158.75 -21.36
CA ALA A 639 6.92 157.73 -21.00
C ALA A 639 6.70 156.50 -21.93
N ALA A 640 7.38 156.32 -23.08
CA ALA A 640 6.93 155.36 -24.12
C ALA A 640 7.66 154.00 -24.24
N GLN A 641 8.75 153.75 -23.50
CA GLN A 641 9.65 152.60 -23.78
C GLN A 641 9.24 151.25 -23.15
N ASP A 642 8.28 151.20 -22.23
CA ASP A 642 8.09 150.03 -21.37
C ASP A 642 7.33 148.82 -21.98
N SER A 643 6.68 148.95 -23.15
CA SER A 643 5.66 147.98 -23.61
C SER A 643 6.16 146.71 -24.37
N LEU A 644 7.41 146.61 -24.85
CA LEU A 644 7.86 145.54 -25.78
C LEU A 644 8.19 144.18 -25.13
N ARG A 645 8.42 144.12 -23.81
CA ARG A 645 9.02 142.96 -23.12
C ARG A 645 8.11 141.74 -22.90
N LEU A 646 6.82 141.80 -23.21
CA LEU A 646 5.83 140.84 -22.70
C LEU A 646 5.50 139.61 -23.60
N ALA A 647 6.11 139.41 -24.77
CA ALA A 647 5.58 138.50 -25.81
C ALA A 647 6.22 137.08 -26.04
N ALA A 648 7.26 136.60 -25.32
CA ALA A 648 8.13 135.49 -25.79
C ALA A 648 8.17 134.12 -25.03
N GLN A 649 7.15 133.68 -24.27
CA GLN A 649 7.27 132.57 -23.27
C GLN A 649 6.97 131.06 -23.61
N PRO A 650 6.11 130.63 -24.56
CA PRO A 650 5.53 129.26 -24.55
C PRO A 650 6.30 128.08 -25.20
N HIS A 651 7.41 128.25 -25.91
CA HIS A 651 8.07 127.15 -26.66
C HIS A 651 8.87 126.13 -25.83
N ALA A 652 9.18 126.41 -24.56
CA ALA A 652 10.09 125.60 -23.76
C ALA A 652 9.52 124.23 -23.29
N PHE A 653 8.20 124.07 -23.23
CA PHE A 653 7.54 122.96 -22.54
C PHE A 653 7.51 121.62 -23.31
N LEU A 654 7.49 121.63 -24.65
CA LEU A 654 7.30 120.42 -25.47
C LEU A 654 8.51 119.47 -25.53
N ILE A 655 9.71 119.96 -25.21
CA ILE A 655 10.94 119.18 -25.33
C ILE A 655 11.06 118.15 -24.19
N GLU A 656 10.50 118.45 -23.02
CA GLU A 656 10.66 117.64 -21.81
C GLU A 656 9.91 116.28 -21.88
N GLU A 657 8.78 116.18 -22.59
CA GLU A 657 7.98 114.95 -22.63
C GLU A 657 8.62 113.82 -23.46
N LEU A 658 9.36 114.14 -24.51
CA LEU A 658 9.98 113.14 -25.41
C LEU A 658 11.10 112.35 -24.72
N GLU A 659 11.75 112.93 -23.72
CA GLU A 659 12.84 112.29 -23.00
C GLU A 659 12.35 111.19 -22.04
N ALA A 660 11.15 111.37 -21.47
CA ALA A 660 10.58 110.42 -20.50
C ALA A 660 10.22 109.05 -21.11
N ILE A 661 9.81 109.00 -22.39
CA ILE A 661 9.37 107.75 -23.05
C ILE A 661 10.55 106.81 -23.33
N LYS A 662 11.71 107.35 -23.72
CA LYS A 662 12.90 106.54 -24.07
C LYS A 662 13.41 105.72 -22.89
N GLN A 663 13.28 106.23 -21.66
CA GLN A 663 13.77 105.56 -20.46
C GLN A 663 12.98 104.29 -20.09
N ARG A 664 11.71 104.15 -20.51
CA ARG A 664 10.89 102.98 -20.17
C ARG A 664 11.20 101.75 -21.03
N ALA A 665 11.63 101.94 -22.28
CA ALA A 665 11.91 100.85 -23.20
C ALA A 665 13.13 100.01 -22.77
N THR A 666 14.19 100.66 -22.30
CA THR A 666 15.45 100.00 -21.89
C THR A 666 15.28 99.10 -20.65
N GLN A 667 14.30 99.41 -19.78
CA GLN A 667 14.03 98.61 -18.58
C GLN A 667 13.35 97.27 -18.88
N ALA A 668 12.68 97.12 -20.03
CA ALA A 668 12.00 95.88 -20.38
C ALA A 668 12.97 94.82 -20.93
N GLU A 669 13.97 95.24 -21.72
CA GLU A 669 14.93 94.33 -22.37
C GLU A 669 15.82 93.59 -21.36
N THR A 670 16.21 94.27 -20.28
CA THR A 670 17.08 93.68 -19.23
C THR A 670 16.41 92.52 -18.48
N LYS A 671 15.09 92.55 -18.30
CA LYS A 671 14.34 91.49 -17.60
C LYS A 671 14.24 90.21 -18.42
N ALA A 672 14.12 90.32 -19.75
CA ALA A 672 14.02 89.16 -20.63
C ALA A 672 15.31 88.32 -20.62
N ALA A 673 16.47 88.99 -20.60
CA ALA A 673 17.77 88.30 -20.58
C ALA A 673 17.99 87.46 -19.30
N ALA A 674 17.55 87.95 -18.14
CA ALA A 674 17.72 87.24 -16.87
C ALA A 674 16.95 85.91 -16.79
N LEU A 675 15.74 85.85 -17.38
CA LEU A 675 14.92 84.64 -17.36
C LEU A 675 15.49 83.50 -18.23
N GLN A 676 16.18 83.84 -19.33
CA GLN A 676 16.78 82.85 -20.23
C GLN A 676 17.90 82.06 -19.54
N VAL A 677 18.68 82.70 -18.66
CA VAL A 677 19.78 82.08 -17.91
C VAL A 677 19.26 81.09 -16.85
N ALA A 678 18.13 81.38 -16.22
CA ALA A 678 17.56 80.48 -15.22
C ALA A 678 17.05 79.15 -15.81
N LEU A 679 16.57 79.18 -17.06
CA LEU A 679 16.02 78.01 -17.75
C LEU A 679 17.12 77.00 -18.11
N THR A 680 18.29 77.47 -18.55
CA THR A 680 19.40 76.60 -18.93
C THR A 680 19.99 75.84 -17.74
N ALA A 681 20.08 76.47 -16.56
CA ALA A 681 20.56 75.83 -15.33
C ALA A 681 19.68 74.64 -14.91
N ARG A 682 18.35 74.78 -15.00
CA ARG A 682 17.40 73.72 -14.62
C ARG A 682 17.46 72.48 -15.50
N ASN A 683 17.79 72.64 -16.78
CA ASN A 683 17.94 71.50 -17.68
C ASN A 683 19.16 70.64 -17.33
N GLN A 684 20.25 71.25 -16.87
CA GLN A 684 21.48 70.54 -16.49
C GLN A 684 21.27 69.67 -15.24
N GLU A 685 20.55 70.17 -14.23
CA GLU A 685 20.20 69.42 -13.01
C GLU A 685 19.41 68.14 -13.32
N HIS A 686 18.48 68.22 -14.27
CA HIS A 686 17.64 67.09 -14.66
C HIS A 686 18.41 65.97 -15.37
N ASP A 687 19.41 66.30 -16.18
CA ASP A 687 20.23 65.30 -16.87
C ASP A 687 21.19 64.58 -15.91
N ALA A 688 21.68 65.26 -14.86
CA ALA A 688 22.47 64.64 -13.81
C ALA A 688 21.68 63.56 -13.04
N LEU A 689 20.44 63.86 -12.62
CA LEU A 689 19.58 62.92 -11.90
C LEU A 689 19.22 61.67 -12.73
N LYS A 690 19.11 61.81 -14.06
CA LYS A 690 18.89 60.66 -14.94
C LYS A 690 20.07 59.70 -14.96
N ALA A 691 21.30 60.21 -14.96
CA ALA A 691 22.50 59.39 -14.98
C ALA A 691 22.63 58.55 -13.69
N GLU A 692 22.32 59.13 -12.53
CA GLU A 692 22.33 58.42 -11.23
C GLU A 692 21.32 57.26 -11.20
N ARG A 693 20.10 57.49 -11.71
CA ARG A 693 19.08 56.43 -11.79
C ARG A 693 19.55 55.23 -12.62
N ASP A 694 20.23 55.48 -13.74
CA ASP A 694 20.66 54.40 -14.64
C ASP A 694 21.83 53.61 -14.05
N ALA A 695 22.71 54.24 -13.25
CA ALA A 695 23.73 53.54 -12.48
C ALA A 695 23.11 52.56 -11.45
N LEU A 696 22.13 53.02 -10.66
CA LEU A 696 21.45 52.18 -9.67
C LEU A 696 20.71 50.98 -10.28
N ARG A 697 20.19 51.12 -11.50
CA ARG A 697 19.59 50.00 -12.25
C ARG A 697 20.62 48.93 -12.59
N GLY A 698 21.83 49.33 -13.03
CA GLY A 698 22.91 48.40 -13.32
C GLY A 698 23.35 47.59 -12.09
N ASP A 699 23.42 48.22 -10.91
CA ASP A 699 23.77 47.55 -9.66
C ASP A 699 22.74 46.47 -9.28
N LEU A 700 21.45 46.76 -9.46
CA LEU A 700 20.36 45.84 -9.15
C LEU A 700 20.39 44.60 -10.06
N ASP A 701 20.63 44.79 -11.36
CA ASP A 701 20.78 43.68 -12.30
C ASP A 701 21.98 42.78 -11.94
N GLY A 702 23.08 43.39 -11.47
CA GLY A 702 24.25 42.67 -10.96
C GLY A 702 23.95 41.78 -9.76
N LEU A 703 23.17 42.27 -8.79
CA LEU A 703 22.76 41.48 -7.62
C LEU A 703 21.82 40.32 -7.99
N LEU A 704 20.92 40.53 -8.93
CA LEU A 704 20.03 39.48 -9.42
C LEU A 704 20.82 38.35 -10.11
N ALA A 705 21.85 38.69 -10.89
CA ALA A 705 22.74 37.70 -11.50
C ALA A 705 23.51 36.88 -10.44
N GLN A 706 24.00 37.51 -9.37
CA GLN A 706 24.67 36.81 -8.26
C GLN A 706 23.74 35.84 -7.53
N ARG A 707 22.48 36.25 -7.31
CA ARG A 707 21.47 35.38 -6.70
C ARG A 707 21.20 34.13 -7.55
N ALA A 708 21.05 34.29 -8.87
CA ALA A 708 20.84 33.16 -9.77
C ALA A 708 22.01 32.15 -9.73
N ALA A 709 23.25 32.63 -9.60
CA ALA A 709 24.43 31.78 -9.44
C ALA A 709 24.40 30.97 -8.12
N LEU A 710 23.97 31.58 -7.01
CA LEU A 710 23.84 30.91 -5.71
C LEU A 710 22.75 29.83 -5.74
N GLU A 711 21.62 30.10 -6.38
CA GLU A 711 20.55 29.11 -6.58
C GLU A 711 21.03 27.92 -7.43
N GLY A 712 21.82 28.18 -8.48
CA GLY A 712 22.49 27.13 -9.26
C GLY A 712 23.42 26.25 -8.41
N MET A 713 24.24 26.84 -7.54
CA MET A 713 25.11 26.09 -6.62
C MET A 713 24.30 25.26 -5.62
N ARG A 714 23.21 25.82 -5.08
CA ARG A 714 22.30 25.09 -4.19
C ARG A 714 21.71 23.85 -4.88
N ALA A 715 21.30 23.97 -6.13
CA ALA A 715 20.75 22.83 -6.90
C ALA A 715 21.78 21.70 -7.08
N VAL A 716 23.05 22.03 -7.30
CA VAL A 716 24.14 21.03 -7.39
C VAL A 716 24.34 20.31 -6.06
N VAL A 717 24.33 21.03 -4.94
CA VAL A 717 24.49 20.45 -3.59
C VAL A 717 23.32 19.54 -3.24
N VAL A 718 22.08 19.95 -3.52
CA VAL A 718 20.88 19.11 -3.29
C VAL A 718 20.94 17.82 -4.11
N ARG A 719 21.38 17.90 -5.38
CA ARG A 719 21.54 16.72 -6.24
C ARG A 719 22.66 15.79 -5.75
N ALA A 720 23.72 16.32 -5.14
CA ALA A 720 24.78 15.52 -4.53
C ALA A 720 24.32 14.79 -3.26
N LEU A 721 23.45 15.40 -2.46
CA LEU A 721 22.90 14.80 -1.23
C LEU A 721 21.86 13.70 -1.52
N ALA A 722 21.21 13.70 -2.68
CA ALA A 722 20.19 12.72 -3.07
C ALA A 722 20.72 11.35 -3.56
N GLY A 723 21.97 10.98 -3.26
CA GLY A 723 22.46 9.59 -3.39
C GLY A 723 23.24 9.23 -4.66
N GLY A 724 23.67 10.19 -5.49
CA GLY A 724 24.45 9.94 -6.71
C GLY A 724 25.97 10.20 -6.57
N LEU A 725 26.66 9.59 -5.61
CA LEU A 725 28.08 9.91 -5.36
C LEU A 725 29.07 9.61 -6.51
N PRO A 726 28.89 8.59 -7.39
CA PRO A 726 29.89 8.34 -8.45
C PRO A 726 29.70 9.21 -9.71
N GLN A 727 28.53 9.84 -9.94
CA GLN A 727 28.31 10.73 -11.09
C GLN A 727 28.61 12.21 -10.80
N VAL A 728 28.59 12.62 -9.52
CA VAL A 728 28.88 14.01 -9.11
C VAL A 728 30.36 14.35 -9.24
N GLN A 729 31.27 13.38 -9.06
CA GLN A 729 32.70 13.61 -9.31
C GLN A 729 33.01 13.86 -10.80
N GLN A 730 32.25 13.25 -11.71
CA GLN A 730 32.43 13.43 -13.16
C GLN A 730 31.79 14.75 -13.66
N ALA A 731 30.66 15.16 -13.07
CA ALA A 731 30.04 16.46 -13.36
C ALA A 731 30.80 17.65 -12.73
N ALA A 732 31.38 17.49 -11.54
CA ALA A 732 32.22 18.51 -10.89
C ALA A 732 33.54 18.73 -11.64
N ALA A 733 34.13 17.67 -12.22
CA ALA A 733 35.32 17.78 -13.06
C ALA A 733 35.05 18.53 -14.38
N LEU A 734 33.86 18.35 -14.98
CA LEU A 734 33.44 19.09 -16.19
C LEU A 734 33.03 20.55 -15.90
N ALA A 735 32.46 20.83 -14.73
CA ALA A 735 32.14 22.21 -14.31
C ALA A 735 33.39 23.01 -13.90
N ALA A 736 34.47 22.34 -13.47
CA ALA A 736 35.74 22.99 -13.15
C ALA A 736 36.50 23.49 -14.40
N SER A 737 36.30 22.88 -15.58
CA SER A 737 36.96 23.29 -16.83
C SER A 737 36.30 24.49 -17.54
N SER A 738 35.16 24.99 -17.07
CA SER A 738 34.46 26.16 -17.66
C SER A 738 34.59 27.45 -16.84
N ARG A 739 35.46 27.50 -15.81
CA ARG A 739 35.77 28.75 -15.09
C ARG A 739 36.65 29.65 -15.96
N ARG A 740 36.02 30.53 -16.73
CA ARG A 740 36.64 31.76 -17.22
C ARG A 740 36.80 32.72 -16.02
N PRO A 741 37.98 33.33 -15.79
CA PRO A 741 38.19 34.19 -14.64
C PRO A 741 37.27 35.42 -14.73
N PRO A 742 36.68 35.88 -13.62
CA PRO A 742 35.94 37.14 -13.61
C PRO A 742 36.91 38.31 -13.85
N PRO A 743 36.49 39.36 -14.57
CA PRO A 743 37.29 40.57 -14.70
C PRO A 743 37.47 41.21 -13.31
N PRO A 744 38.58 41.95 -13.09
CA PRO A 744 38.81 42.62 -11.82
C PRO A 744 37.68 43.60 -11.55
N LEU A 745 37.05 43.49 -10.38
CA LEU A 745 36.23 44.56 -9.86
C LEU A 745 37.13 45.77 -9.71
N SER A 746 36.90 46.76 -10.57
CA SER A 746 37.44 48.11 -10.43
C SER A 746 36.92 48.68 -9.12
N THR A 747 37.73 48.55 -8.08
CA THR A 747 37.68 49.42 -6.91
C THR A 747 37.93 50.84 -7.41
N THR A 748 36.87 51.61 -7.65
CA THR A 748 36.96 53.05 -7.81
C THR A 748 36.09 53.68 -6.74
N THR A 749 36.69 53.74 -5.54
CA THR A 749 36.99 55.00 -4.88
C THR A 749 35.97 56.12 -5.10
N ILE A 750 34.95 56.18 -4.26
CA ILE A 750 34.32 57.47 -3.94
C ILE A 750 35.25 58.15 -2.91
N LEU A 751 36.33 58.75 -3.42
CA LEU A 751 36.97 59.89 -2.78
C LEU A 751 36.08 61.08 -3.14
N GLY A 752 35.20 61.46 -2.22
CA GLY A 752 34.54 62.76 -2.25
C GLY A 752 35.52 63.84 -1.81
N GLU A 753 36.55 64.12 -2.61
CA GLU A 753 37.19 65.44 -2.62
C GLU A 753 36.44 66.30 -3.64
N GLY A 754 35.34 66.90 -3.18
CA GLY A 754 34.72 68.06 -3.80
C GLY A 754 35.35 69.32 -3.23
N CYS A 755 36.56 69.63 -3.72
CA CYS A 755 37.12 70.97 -3.71
C CYS A 755 36.59 71.69 -4.96
N GLU A 756 35.65 72.62 -4.79
CA GLU A 756 35.59 73.87 -5.58
C GLU A 756 35.22 74.97 -4.59
N ALA A 757 36.22 75.69 -4.10
CA ALA A 757 36.61 76.99 -4.65
C ALA A 757 35.54 78.05 -4.36
N ALA A 758 35.64 78.80 -3.27
CA ALA A 758 36.61 79.89 -3.09
C ALA A 758 36.58 80.89 -4.26
N ALA A 759 35.89 82.01 -4.04
CA ALA A 759 36.45 83.37 -4.10
C ALA A 759 35.25 84.34 -4.01
N ALA A 760 35.11 85.15 -2.97
CA ALA A 760 35.87 86.39 -2.78
C ALA A 760 35.77 87.28 -4.04
N ALA A 761 35.39 88.54 -4.02
CA ALA A 761 35.18 89.57 -3.00
C ALA A 761 34.40 90.68 -3.74
N ALA A 762 33.45 91.41 -3.15
CA ALA A 762 33.67 92.69 -2.44
C ALA A 762 34.64 93.67 -3.14
N PRO A 763 34.54 95.01 -2.95
CA PRO A 763 33.54 95.84 -2.26
C PRO A 763 33.11 97.05 -3.16
N PRO A 764 32.49 98.14 -2.65
CA PRO A 764 33.26 99.16 -1.93
C PRO A 764 32.55 99.68 -0.66
N LEU A 765 33.28 99.65 0.44
CA LEU A 765 33.14 100.56 1.57
C LEU A 765 33.73 101.91 1.18
N GLN A 766 33.08 103.01 1.58
CA GLN A 766 33.67 104.12 2.35
C GLN A 766 32.61 105.23 2.46
N LEU A 767 32.08 105.50 3.65
CA LEU A 767 32.70 106.20 4.78
C LEU A 767 32.93 107.68 4.48
N GLN A 768 32.23 108.52 5.26
CA GLN A 768 32.66 109.77 5.88
C GLN A 768 31.39 110.52 6.31
N GLN A 769 31.31 111.27 7.40
CA GLN A 769 32.12 111.49 8.57
C GLN A 769 31.25 112.33 9.51
N ALA A 770 31.57 112.28 10.80
CA ALA A 770 31.56 113.39 11.76
C ALA A 770 30.67 113.17 12.99
N PRO A 771 31.30 113.19 14.16
CA PRO A 771 30.78 113.83 15.35
C PRO A 771 31.44 115.21 15.55
N ALA A 772 30.61 116.22 15.75
CA ALA A 772 30.86 117.40 16.59
C ALA A 772 29.47 117.82 17.07
N GLN A 773 29.10 117.53 18.32
CA GLN A 773 29.13 118.50 19.44
C GLN A 773 28.39 119.79 19.09
N GLN A 774 27.22 119.98 19.69
CA GLN A 774 26.35 121.15 19.45
C GLN A 774 25.81 121.29 18.04
#